data_AF-L5LFF3-F1
#
_entry.id   AF-L5LFF3-F1
#
_cell.length_a   1.000
_cell.length_b   1.000
_cell.length_c   1.000
_cell.angle_alpha   90.00
_cell.angle_beta   90.00
_cell.angle_gamma   90.00
#
_symmetry.space_group_name_H-M   'P 1'
#
loop_
_entity.id
_entity.type
_entity.pdbx_description
1 polymer ?
#
loop_
_entity_poly.entity_id
_entity_poly.type
_entity_poly.pdbx_seq_one_letter_code
_entity_poly.pdbx_strand_id
1 'polypeptide(L)'
;SPVGSLLFSEGGAGRGGAGDVHQPTKGKEEFVATFKGNEFFCYDLSHNPIQSSTDEITLAFRTLQRNGLMLHTGKSADYVNLSLKSGAVWLVINLGSGAFEALVEPVNGKFNDNAWHDVRVTRNLRQVTISVDGILTTTGYTQEDYTMLGSDDFFYIGGSPNTADLPGSPVSNNFMGCLKDVVYKNNDFKLELSRLAKEGDPKMKLQGDLSFRCEDVAALDPVTFESPEAFVALPRWSAKRTGSISLDFRTTEPNGLLLFSQGRRAGAMELLDGYLYLLLDMGSGGIKLRASSRKVNDGEWCHVDFQRDGRKGKGPETLFAGHKLNDNEWHTVRVVRRGKSLQLSVDNVTVEGQMAGAHTRLEFYNIETGIMTERRFISVVPSNFIGHLSGLVFNGQPYMDQCKDGDITYCELNARFGLRAIVADPVTFKSRSSYLALATLQAYASMHLFFQFKTTAPDGLLLFNSGNGNDFIVIELVKGYIHYVFDLGNGPSLMKGNSDKPVNDNQWHNVVVSRDPGNVHTLKIDSRTVTQHSNGARNLDLKGELYIGGLSKNMFSSLPKLVASRDGFQGCLASVDLNGRLPDLIADALHRIGQVERGCDGPSTTCTEESCANQGVCLQQWDGFTCDCTMTSYGGPVCNDPGTTYIFGKGGALITYTWPPNDRPSTRMDRLAVGFSTHQRSAVLVRVDSASGLGDYLQLHIDQGTVGVIFNVGTDDITIDEPNAIVSDGKYHVVRFTRSGGNATLQVDSWPVNERYPAGNFDNERLAIARQRIPYRLGRVVDEWLLDKGRQLTIFNSQAAIKIGGRDQGRPFQGQVSGLYYNGLKVLALAAESDPNVRTEGHLRLVGEGPSVLLSAETTATTLLADMATTIMETTTTMATTTTRRGRSPTLRDSTTQNTDDLLVASAECPSDDEDLEECEPSTGWTLVILMGGQAKTRTTAGLPRRIQIGPPTAGLCSGTGPGLIGPEVSIGGGGGLRETVAARG
;
A
#
# COMPACT_ATOMS: atom_id res chain seq x y z
N SER A 1 -9.87 74.68 35.70
CA SER A 1 -9.93 76.10 35.29
C SER A 1 -10.08 76.20 33.78
N PRO A 2 -10.71 77.26 33.21
CA PRO A 2 -11.49 77.10 31.97
C PRO A 2 -11.20 78.08 30.82
N VAL A 3 -11.39 77.64 29.57
CA VAL A 3 -11.83 78.42 28.37
C VAL A 3 -12.52 77.44 27.40
N GLY A 4 -13.62 77.75 26.67
CA GLY A 4 -14.55 78.88 26.82
C GLY A 4 -15.11 79.51 25.53
N SER A 5 -15.89 78.80 24.70
CA SER A 5 -16.73 79.33 23.59
C SER A 5 -17.54 78.18 22.94
N LEU A 6 -18.87 78.12 22.79
CA LEU A 6 -20.02 79.06 22.88
C LEU A 6 -20.29 79.94 21.64
N LEU A 7 -21.36 79.62 20.88
CA LEU A 7 -22.40 80.47 20.22
C LEU A 7 -23.31 79.57 19.31
N PHE A 8 -24.59 79.35 19.63
CA PHE A 8 -25.83 80.02 19.10
C PHE A 8 -26.10 79.80 17.58
N SER A 9 -27.16 79.08 17.18
CA SER A 9 -28.60 79.46 17.02
C SER A 9 -28.90 79.97 15.58
N GLU A 10 -30.04 79.75 14.91
CA GLU A 10 -31.38 79.19 15.21
C GLU A 10 -31.85 78.38 13.94
N GLY A 11 -33.01 77.70 13.81
CA GLY A 11 -34.16 77.42 14.67
C GLY A 11 -35.45 77.18 13.83
N GLY A 12 -36.30 76.18 14.18
CA GLY A 12 -37.57 75.89 13.46
C GLY A 12 -38.34 74.69 14.04
N ALA A 13 -39.65 74.82 14.26
CA ALA A 13 -40.45 73.89 15.10
C ALA A 13 -41.56 73.12 14.33
N GLY A 14 -41.89 71.88 14.78
CA GLY A 14 -42.68 70.92 13.98
C GLY A 14 -43.74 70.03 14.65
N ARG A 15 -43.94 70.06 15.99
CA ARG A 15 -44.99 69.35 16.78
C ARG A 15 -45.04 67.80 16.78
N GLY A 16 -45.22 67.21 17.96
CA GLY A 16 -46.14 66.06 18.14
C GLY A 16 -45.68 64.93 19.08
N GLY A 17 -46.41 64.72 20.18
CA GLY A 17 -46.37 63.49 20.98
C GLY A 17 -45.69 63.59 22.34
N ALA A 18 -46.48 63.43 23.42
CA ALA A 18 -45.96 62.95 24.71
C ALA A 18 -45.83 61.40 24.63
N GLY A 19 -44.96 60.74 25.39
CA GLY A 19 -44.21 61.22 26.55
C GLY A 19 -44.56 60.43 27.80
N ASP A 20 -44.55 59.10 27.69
CA ASP A 20 -44.87 58.16 28.77
C ASP A 20 -43.59 57.58 29.37
N VAL A 21 -43.59 57.28 30.67
CA VAL A 21 -42.37 57.03 31.43
C VAL A 21 -41.97 55.56 31.36
N HIS A 22 -40.79 55.29 30.78
CA HIS A 22 -40.15 53.99 30.93
C HIS A 22 -38.99 54.04 31.94
N GLN A 23 -38.97 53.04 32.81
CA GLN A 23 -37.91 52.83 33.80
C GLN A 23 -36.57 52.50 33.11
N PRO A 24 -35.41 52.72 33.77
CA PRO A 24 -34.13 52.31 33.21
C PRO A 24 -34.13 50.80 32.96
N THR A 25 -34.12 50.41 31.69
CA THR A 25 -33.96 49.02 31.30
C THR A 25 -32.61 48.52 31.79
N LYS A 26 -32.59 47.30 32.34
CA LYS A 26 -31.34 46.60 32.66
C LYS A 26 -30.44 46.63 31.43
N GLY A 27 -29.16 46.96 31.60
CA GLY A 27 -28.20 46.96 30.50
C GLY A 27 -28.25 45.63 29.77
N LYS A 28 -28.25 45.67 28.43
CA LYS A 28 -28.10 44.46 27.62
C LYS A 28 -26.80 43.77 28.04
N GLU A 29 -26.87 42.45 28.18
CA GLU A 29 -25.67 41.63 28.27
C GLU A 29 -25.01 41.63 26.89
N GLU A 30 -23.83 42.24 26.76
CA GLU A 30 -23.06 42.24 25.51
C GLU A 30 -22.33 40.90 25.36
N PHE A 31 -22.39 40.32 24.16
CA PHE A 31 -21.77 39.03 23.86
C PHE A 31 -20.46 39.27 23.12
N VAL A 32 -19.39 39.47 23.90
CA VAL A 32 -18.04 39.78 23.41
C VAL A 32 -17.06 38.62 23.62
N ALA A 33 -16.17 38.41 22.66
CA ALA A 33 -15.05 37.48 22.75
C ALA A 33 -13.74 38.14 22.29
N THR A 34 -12.64 37.78 22.94
CA THR A 34 -11.27 38.15 22.53
C THR A 34 -10.62 37.04 21.72
N PHE A 35 -10.01 37.42 20.60
CA PHE A 35 -9.23 36.58 19.69
C PHE A 35 -7.78 37.07 19.74
N LYS A 36 -6.82 36.13 19.76
CA LYS A 36 -5.38 36.38 19.87
C LYS A 36 -4.62 35.83 18.64
N GLY A 37 -5.36 35.45 17.59
CA GLY A 37 -4.85 35.01 16.27
C GLY A 37 -4.87 33.50 16.04
N ASN A 38 -4.96 32.69 17.10
CA ASN A 38 -5.04 31.22 17.00
C ASN A 38 -6.45 30.69 17.26
N GLU A 39 -7.29 31.53 17.85
CA GLU A 39 -8.65 31.23 18.29
C GLU A 39 -9.66 31.60 17.20
N PHE A 40 -10.71 30.79 17.08
CA PHE A 40 -11.90 31.11 16.29
C PHE A 40 -13.06 30.24 16.78
N PHE A 41 -14.27 30.51 16.31
CA PHE A 41 -15.38 29.57 16.47
C PHE A 41 -16.15 29.38 15.16
N CYS A 42 -16.75 28.21 14.98
CA CYS A 42 -17.60 27.94 13.82
C CYS A 42 -18.93 27.28 14.19
N TYR A 43 -19.99 27.68 13.49
CA TYR A 43 -21.33 27.13 13.61
C TYR A 43 -21.64 26.18 12.44
N ASP A 44 -22.20 25.01 12.75
CA ASP A 44 -22.47 23.93 11.80
C ASP A 44 -23.82 24.11 11.08
N LEU A 45 -23.79 24.46 9.79
CA LEU A 45 -24.96 24.71 8.96
C LEU A 45 -25.50 23.46 8.26
N SER A 46 -24.80 22.32 8.31
CA SER A 46 -25.14 21.09 7.58
C SER A 46 -26.59 20.59 7.81
N HIS A 47 -27.11 20.84 9.01
CA HIS A 47 -28.47 20.46 9.41
C HIS A 47 -29.52 21.53 9.05
N ASN A 48 -29.13 22.80 8.99
CA ASN A 48 -30.00 23.94 8.67
C ASN A 48 -29.26 24.89 7.69
N PRO A 49 -29.14 24.55 6.40
CA PRO A 49 -28.38 25.36 5.45
C PRO A 49 -28.95 26.77 5.29
N ILE A 50 -28.07 27.75 5.06
CA ILE A 50 -28.45 29.06 4.55
C ILE A 50 -28.92 28.88 3.10
N GLN A 51 -30.17 29.28 2.83
CA GLN A 51 -30.75 29.37 1.49
C GLN A 51 -31.51 30.70 1.35
N SER A 52 -30.76 31.80 1.44
CA SER A 52 -31.33 33.12 1.67
C SER A 52 -31.40 33.98 0.42
N SER A 53 -32.50 34.70 0.23
CA SER A 53 -32.63 35.79 -0.76
C SER A 53 -32.39 37.19 -0.17
N THR A 54 -32.40 37.35 1.16
CA THR A 54 -32.21 38.63 1.86
C THR A 54 -31.54 38.42 3.22
N ASP A 55 -30.42 39.10 3.47
CA ASP A 55 -29.62 38.93 4.69
C ASP A 55 -29.44 40.24 5.47
N GLU A 56 -29.23 40.12 6.77
CA GLU A 56 -28.68 41.15 7.65
C GLU A 56 -27.57 40.52 8.51
N ILE A 57 -26.37 41.09 8.44
CA ILE A 57 -25.22 40.78 9.31
C ILE A 57 -24.94 42.02 10.14
N THR A 58 -24.75 41.85 11.46
CA THR A 58 -24.23 42.89 12.35
C THR A 58 -23.12 42.32 13.22
N LEU A 59 -22.09 43.13 13.46
CA LEU A 59 -21.09 42.91 14.51
C LEU A 59 -20.50 44.25 14.93
N ALA A 60 -19.82 44.30 16.07
CA ALA A 60 -18.85 45.34 16.35
C ALA A 60 -17.46 44.73 16.55
N PHE A 61 -16.41 45.45 16.16
CA PHE A 61 -15.02 45.00 16.26
C PHE A 61 -14.12 46.05 16.92
N ARG A 62 -13.04 45.59 17.57
CA ARG A 62 -12.00 46.42 18.19
C ARG A 62 -10.64 45.76 18.00
N THR A 63 -9.69 46.45 17.35
CA THR A 63 -8.36 45.89 17.05
C THR A 63 -7.29 46.97 16.84
N LEU A 64 -6.02 46.55 16.98
CA LEU A 64 -4.83 47.28 16.54
C LEU A 64 -4.26 46.73 15.21
N GLN A 65 -4.69 45.54 14.77
CA GLN A 65 -4.14 44.90 13.57
C GLN A 65 -4.71 45.49 12.29
N ARG A 66 -3.89 45.51 11.22
CA ARG A 66 -4.32 46.02 9.91
C ARG A 66 -5.12 44.99 9.09
N ASN A 67 -4.87 43.70 9.33
CA ASN A 67 -5.47 42.58 8.60
C ASN A 67 -6.10 41.60 9.60
N GLY A 68 -7.25 41.02 9.25
CA GLY A 68 -7.84 39.93 10.04
C GLY A 68 -9.25 39.54 9.57
N LEU A 69 -9.54 38.24 9.51
CA LEU A 69 -10.86 37.71 9.18
C LEU A 69 -11.86 37.93 10.31
N MET A 70 -12.90 38.74 10.10
CA MET A 70 -13.98 38.90 11.08
C MET A 70 -14.98 37.74 10.99
N LEU A 71 -15.43 37.41 9.77
CA LEU A 71 -16.27 36.23 9.51
C LEU A 71 -16.20 35.72 8.08
N HIS A 72 -16.55 34.45 7.91
CA HIS A 72 -16.75 33.81 6.61
C HIS A 72 -17.79 32.69 6.66
N THR A 73 -18.57 32.52 5.60
CA THR A 73 -19.38 31.32 5.37
C THR A 73 -19.52 31.05 3.87
N GLY A 74 -19.65 29.78 3.49
CA GLY A 74 -19.81 29.36 2.09
C GLY A 74 -18.62 28.61 1.49
N LYS A 75 -18.84 28.03 0.31
CA LYS A 75 -17.89 27.18 -0.43
C LYS A 75 -18.04 27.41 -1.94
N SER A 76 -16.97 27.11 -2.68
CA SER A 76 -16.93 27.21 -4.15
C SER A 76 -17.28 28.62 -4.68
N ALA A 77 -18.52 28.84 -5.11
CA ALA A 77 -18.98 30.09 -5.74
C ALA A 77 -20.03 30.85 -4.90
N ASP A 78 -20.52 30.27 -3.81
CA ASP A 78 -21.51 30.86 -2.91
C ASP A 78 -20.86 31.13 -1.56
N TYR A 79 -20.67 32.40 -1.22
CA TYR A 79 -19.97 32.79 0.01
C TYR A 79 -20.16 34.25 0.41
N VAL A 80 -19.94 34.50 1.71
CA VAL A 80 -19.76 35.83 2.29
C VAL A 80 -18.42 35.84 3.05
N ASN A 81 -17.57 36.83 2.79
CA ASN A 81 -16.35 37.11 3.54
C ASN A 81 -16.37 38.55 4.04
N LEU A 82 -16.13 38.75 5.34
CA LEU A 82 -15.97 40.07 5.94
C LEU A 82 -14.67 40.09 6.75
N SER A 83 -13.77 41.00 6.41
CA SER A 83 -12.42 41.08 6.97
C SER A 83 -11.95 42.52 7.08
N LEU A 84 -10.97 42.76 7.94
CA LEU A 84 -10.16 43.97 7.89
C LEU A 84 -8.97 43.73 6.96
N LYS A 85 -8.64 44.70 6.12
CA LYS A 85 -7.53 44.66 5.15
C LYS A 85 -6.86 46.03 5.09
N SER A 86 -5.55 46.09 5.36
CA SER A 86 -4.77 47.34 5.42
C SER A 86 -5.32 48.43 6.38
N GLY A 87 -6.17 48.07 7.35
CA GLY A 87 -6.86 49.00 8.26
C GLY A 87 -8.22 49.53 7.76
N ALA A 88 -8.72 48.99 6.64
CA ALA A 88 -10.03 49.27 6.05
C ALA A 88 -10.93 48.03 6.07
N VAL A 89 -12.26 48.21 6.09
CA VAL A 89 -13.21 47.08 6.14
C VAL A 89 -13.49 46.58 4.72
N TRP A 90 -13.28 45.29 4.49
CA TRP A 90 -13.46 44.64 3.19
C TRP A 90 -14.57 43.58 3.25
N LEU A 91 -15.55 43.70 2.36
CA LEU A 91 -16.64 42.75 2.18
C LEU A 91 -16.56 42.12 0.79
N VAL A 92 -16.70 40.80 0.71
CA VAL A 92 -16.93 40.07 -0.54
C VAL A 92 -18.17 39.20 -0.40
N ILE A 93 -19.09 39.28 -1.37
CA ILE A 93 -20.26 38.41 -1.45
C ILE A 93 -20.36 37.82 -2.86
N ASN A 94 -20.48 36.51 -2.97
CA ASN A 94 -20.79 35.82 -4.22
C ASN A 94 -21.99 34.89 -4.03
N LEU A 95 -22.82 34.79 -5.08
CA LEU A 95 -24.10 34.07 -5.10
C LEU A 95 -24.10 33.04 -6.25
N GLY A 96 -22.97 32.37 -6.49
CA GLY A 96 -22.77 31.45 -7.61
C GLY A 96 -22.26 32.10 -8.90
N SER A 97 -22.70 33.32 -9.23
CA SER A 97 -22.53 33.94 -10.56
C SER A 97 -21.68 35.22 -10.62
N GLY A 98 -20.78 35.44 -9.64
CA GLY A 98 -19.74 36.46 -9.66
C GLY A 98 -19.86 37.51 -8.54
N ALA A 99 -18.72 37.80 -7.92
CA ALA A 99 -18.67 38.51 -6.64
C ALA A 99 -18.95 40.02 -6.74
N PHE A 100 -19.60 40.54 -5.69
CA PHE A 100 -19.53 41.95 -5.29
C PHE A 100 -18.38 42.12 -4.29
N GLU A 101 -17.56 43.14 -4.49
CA GLU A 101 -16.48 43.54 -3.57
C GLU A 101 -16.71 44.98 -3.11
N ALA A 102 -16.61 45.24 -1.80
CA ALA A 102 -16.69 46.58 -1.22
C ALA A 102 -15.54 46.81 -0.23
N LEU A 103 -14.86 47.94 -0.43
CA LEU A 103 -13.86 48.51 0.46
C LEU A 103 -14.47 49.75 1.13
N VAL A 104 -14.58 49.75 2.45
CA VAL A 104 -14.95 50.94 3.23
C VAL A 104 -13.69 51.44 3.93
N GLU A 105 -13.25 52.64 3.55
CA GLU A 105 -12.12 53.35 4.18
C GLU A 105 -12.63 54.40 5.18
N PRO A 106 -11.91 54.66 6.28
CA PRO A 106 -12.28 55.68 7.24
C PRO A 106 -11.96 57.08 6.72
N VAL A 107 -12.95 57.98 6.72
CA VAL A 107 -12.82 59.37 6.22
C VAL A 107 -11.80 60.20 7.01
N ASN A 108 -11.60 59.89 8.29
CA ASN A 108 -10.51 60.38 9.12
C ASN A 108 -10.06 59.25 10.07
N GLY A 109 -8.75 59.12 10.32
CA GLY A 109 -8.22 58.09 11.23
C GLY A 109 -7.97 56.74 10.54
N LYS A 110 -8.15 55.64 11.29
CA LYS A 110 -8.00 54.24 10.86
C LYS A 110 -8.93 53.36 11.71
N PHE A 111 -9.50 52.30 11.15
CA PHE A 111 -10.32 51.36 11.94
C PHE A 111 -9.51 50.39 12.82
N ASN A 112 -8.17 50.50 12.81
CA ASN A 112 -7.27 49.73 13.67
C ASN A 112 -6.63 50.60 14.77
N ASP A 113 -7.42 51.51 15.34
CA ASP A 113 -7.02 52.46 16.40
C ASP A 113 -7.31 51.96 17.83
N ASN A 114 -7.82 50.73 17.97
CA ASN A 114 -8.31 50.12 19.21
C ASN A 114 -9.58 50.76 19.82
N ALA A 115 -10.37 51.51 19.03
CA ALA A 115 -11.76 51.84 19.34
C ALA A 115 -12.71 50.68 18.99
N TRP A 116 -14.00 50.85 19.30
CA TRP A 116 -15.07 49.97 18.81
C TRP A 116 -15.69 50.57 17.55
N HIS A 117 -15.80 49.76 16.50
CA HIS A 117 -16.48 50.10 15.25
C HIS A 117 -17.65 49.17 14.99
N ASP A 118 -18.81 49.73 14.63
CA ASP A 118 -20.03 48.98 14.31
C ASP A 118 -20.08 48.68 12.81
N VAL A 119 -20.24 47.41 12.42
CA VAL A 119 -20.42 46.99 11.02
C VAL A 119 -21.81 46.41 10.83
N ARG A 120 -22.53 46.91 9.82
CA ARG A 120 -23.77 46.29 9.31
C ARG A 120 -23.63 46.00 7.83
N VAL A 121 -24.03 44.81 7.42
CA VAL A 121 -24.24 44.45 6.01
C VAL A 121 -25.69 44.07 5.84
N THR A 122 -26.37 44.66 4.87
CA THR A 122 -27.70 44.24 4.43
C THR A 122 -27.67 43.82 2.96
N ARG A 123 -28.34 42.72 2.64
CA ARG A 123 -28.52 42.24 1.27
C ARG A 123 -30.00 42.07 0.97
N ASN A 124 -30.44 42.59 -0.18
CA ASN A 124 -31.76 42.34 -0.73
C ASN A 124 -31.63 41.86 -2.18
N LEU A 125 -31.90 40.57 -2.42
CA LEU A 125 -31.57 39.87 -3.66
C LEU A 125 -30.06 40.06 -3.97
N ARG A 126 -29.75 40.82 -5.02
CA ARG A 126 -28.38 41.13 -5.44
C ARG A 126 -27.85 42.44 -4.87
N GLN A 127 -28.72 43.31 -4.37
CA GLN A 127 -28.31 44.62 -3.83
C GLN A 127 -27.68 44.42 -2.47
N VAL A 128 -26.40 44.78 -2.33
CA VAL A 128 -25.64 44.72 -1.07
C VAL A 128 -25.38 46.15 -0.61
N THR A 129 -25.57 46.41 0.68
CA THR A 129 -25.12 47.64 1.35
C THR A 129 -24.33 47.28 2.59
N ILE A 130 -23.11 47.79 2.69
CA ILE A 130 -22.33 47.80 3.92
C ILE A 130 -22.36 49.20 4.54
N SER A 131 -22.41 49.27 5.87
CA SER A 131 -22.12 50.48 6.63
C SER A 131 -21.13 50.21 7.76
N VAL A 132 -20.24 51.17 8.00
CA VAL A 132 -19.37 51.22 9.18
C VAL A 132 -19.71 52.48 10.00
N ASP A 133 -19.81 52.32 11.31
CA ASP A 133 -20.22 53.33 12.31
C ASP A 133 -21.54 54.04 11.99
N GLY A 134 -22.40 53.39 11.20
CA GLY A 134 -23.67 53.93 10.71
C GLY A 134 -23.57 55.09 9.72
N ILE A 135 -22.37 55.65 9.49
CA ILE A 135 -22.12 56.85 8.68
C ILE A 135 -21.50 56.50 7.32
N LEU A 136 -20.58 55.53 7.29
CA LEU A 136 -19.76 55.22 6.12
C LEU A 136 -20.41 54.09 5.32
N THR A 137 -21.27 54.45 4.36
CA THR A 137 -22.05 53.52 3.55
C THR A 137 -21.44 53.23 2.18
N THR A 138 -21.60 52.00 1.69
CA THR A 138 -21.29 51.62 0.31
C THR A 138 -22.32 50.61 -0.19
N THR A 139 -22.93 50.89 -1.33
CA THR A 139 -24.00 50.08 -1.93
C THR A 139 -23.60 49.66 -3.35
N GLY A 140 -23.88 48.40 -3.70
CA GLY A 140 -23.69 47.89 -5.05
C GLY A 140 -24.46 46.59 -5.30
N TYR A 141 -24.04 45.82 -6.30
CA TYR A 141 -24.74 44.61 -6.76
C TYR A 141 -23.76 43.47 -7.06
N THR A 142 -24.15 42.23 -6.74
CA THR A 142 -23.47 41.01 -7.23
C THR A 142 -23.70 40.81 -8.74
N GLN A 143 -22.85 40.02 -9.39
CA GLN A 143 -22.80 39.94 -10.86
C GLN A 143 -23.88 39.01 -11.47
N GLU A 144 -23.92 38.97 -12.80
CA GLU A 144 -24.82 38.15 -13.64
C GLU A 144 -26.31 38.22 -13.25
N ASP A 145 -26.94 37.15 -12.71
CA ASP A 145 -28.37 37.11 -12.39
C ASP A 145 -28.79 36.35 -11.10
N TYR A 146 -27.92 35.58 -10.45
CA TYR A 146 -28.29 34.79 -9.27
C TYR A 146 -28.61 35.67 -8.05
N THR A 147 -29.60 35.25 -7.24
CA THR A 147 -30.16 36.06 -6.12
C THR A 147 -30.12 35.38 -4.75
N MET A 148 -29.75 34.10 -4.68
CA MET A 148 -29.75 33.31 -3.44
C MET A 148 -28.33 33.03 -2.97
N LEU A 149 -28.10 33.08 -1.66
CA LEU A 149 -26.88 32.62 -1.02
C LEU A 149 -27.11 31.19 -0.51
N GLY A 150 -26.33 30.23 -1.00
CA GLY A 150 -26.30 28.85 -0.51
C GLY A 150 -25.11 28.60 0.44
N SER A 151 -25.34 28.10 1.65
CA SER A 151 -24.26 27.60 2.52
C SER A 151 -24.73 26.52 3.48
N ASP A 152 -24.20 25.31 3.30
CA ASP A 152 -24.47 24.08 4.05
C ASP A 152 -23.28 23.60 4.91
N ASP A 153 -22.25 24.44 5.05
CA ASP A 153 -20.98 24.08 5.69
C ASP A 153 -20.79 24.77 7.06
N PHE A 154 -19.72 25.53 7.25
CA PHE A 154 -19.40 26.19 8.51
C PHE A 154 -19.48 27.71 8.39
N PHE A 155 -20.05 28.35 9.41
CA PHE A 155 -20.02 29.80 9.60
C PHE A 155 -18.88 30.13 10.58
N TYR A 156 -17.73 30.56 10.06
CA TYR A 156 -16.52 30.87 10.82
C TYR A 156 -16.51 32.32 11.32
N ILE A 157 -16.17 32.54 12.60
CA ILE A 157 -16.03 33.85 13.24
C ILE A 157 -14.62 34.01 13.84
N GLY A 158 -13.97 35.13 13.56
CA GLY A 158 -12.65 35.52 14.08
C GLY A 158 -11.44 34.81 13.46
N GLY A 159 -11.64 33.77 12.65
CA GLY A 159 -10.56 33.03 12.00
C GLY A 159 -11.05 31.69 11.44
N SER A 160 -10.13 30.91 10.89
CA SER A 160 -10.43 29.54 10.42
C SER A 160 -9.18 28.65 10.46
N PRO A 161 -9.29 27.34 10.18
CA PRO A 161 -8.14 26.43 10.08
C PRO A 161 -7.08 26.86 9.04
N ASN A 162 -7.50 27.55 7.98
CA ASN A 162 -6.61 28.24 7.04
C ASN A 162 -7.38 29.36 6.30
N THR A 163 -7.30 30.58 6.81
CA THR A 163 -8.00 31.75 6.26
C THR A 163 -7.64 32.08 4.80
N ALA A 164 -6.45 31.67 4.32
CA ALA A 164 -6.03 31.87 2.92
C ALA A 164 -6.71 30.91 1.91
N ASP A 165 -7.36 29.83 2.37
CA ASP A 165 -8.07 28.87 1.50
C ASP A 165 -9.56 29.21 1.31
N LEU A 166 -10.07 30.20 2.06
CA LEU A 166 -11.47 30.58 2.04
C LEU A 166 -11.80 31.37 0.75
N PRO A 167 -12.85 30.99 0.00
CA PRO A 167 -13.17 31.64 -1.27
C PRO A 167 -13.52 33.12 -1.07
N GLY A 168 -12.91 33.98 -1.89
CA GLY A 168 -13.06 35.43 -1.78
C GLY A 168 -12.37 36.09 -0.59
N SER A 169 -11.58 35.37 0.22
CA SER A 169 -10.83 36.00 1.32
C SER A 169 -9.74 36.92 0.78
N PRO A 170 -9.73 38.22 1.14
CA PRO A 170 -8.72 39.17 0.68
C PRO A 170 -7.49 39.25 1.60
N VAL A 171 -7.46 38.44 2.67
CA VAL A 171 -6.41 38.38 3.70
C VAL A 171 -6.13 36.92 4.09
N SER A 172 -4.94 36.70 4.66
CA SER A 172 -4.51 35.39 5.17
C SER A 172 -4.52 35.26 6.70
N ASN A 173 -4.75 36.37 7.41
CA ASN A 173 -4.69 36.47 8.87
C ASN A 173 -6.04 36.18 9.55
N ASN A 174 -6.01 35.43 10.65
CA ASN A 174 -7.11 35.42 11.64
C ASN A 174 -7.17 36.77 12.37
N PHE A 175 -8.27 37.03 13.09
CA PHE A 175 -8.47 38.25 13.86
C PHE A 175 -7.63 38.25 15.15
N MET A 176 -7.16 39.43 15.55
CA MET A 176 -6.64 39.69 16.89
C MET A 176 -7.34 40.94 17.43
N GLY A 177 -7.88 40.88 18.65
CA GLY A 177 -8.72 41.91 19.23
C GLY A 177 -10.06 41.36 19.68
N CYS A 178 -11.07 42.21 19.83
CA CYS A 178 -12.40 41.83 20.31
C CYS A 178 -13.44 41.88 19.16
N LEU A 179 -14.32 40.88 19.08
CA LEU A 179 -15.57 40.95 18.33
C LEU A 179 -16.74 40.83 19.31
N LYS A 180 -17.79 41.63 19.14
CA LYS A 180 -19.04 41.50 19.92
C LYS A 180 -20.29 41.51 19.06
N ASP A 181 -21.34 40.93 19.64
CA ASP A 181 -22.72 40.95 19.14
C ASP A 181 -22.81 40.54 17.65
N VAL A 182 -22.03 39.52 17.27
CA VAL A 182 -22.01 38.95 15.93
C VAL A 182 -23.33 38.20 15.69
N VAL A 183 -24.11 38.69 14.74
CA VAL A 183 -25.43 38.15 14.36
C VAL A 183 -25.49 38.01 12.85
N TYR A 184 -25.96 36.85 12.38
CA TYR A 184 -26.48 36.64 11.03
C TYR A 184 -28.00 36.42 11.10
N LYS A 185 -28.74 36.99 10.14
CA LYS A 185 -30.20 36.94 10.07
C LYS A 185 -30.66 36.89 8.63
N ASN A 186 -31.64 36.04 8.33
CA ASN A 186 -32.41 36.06 7.08
C ASN A 186 -33.91 36.12 7.41
N ASN A 187 -34.77 35.67 6.50
CA ASN A 187 -36.23 35.64 6.71
C ASN A 187 -36.68 34.46 7.59
N ASP A 188 -35.93 33.36 7.58
CA ASP A 188 -36.31 32.07 8.14
C ASP A 188 -35.75 31.86 9.55
N PHE A 189 -34.54 32.37 9.81
CA PHE A 189 -33.86 32.24 11.10
C PHE A 189 -32.88 33.39 11.43
N LYS A 190 -32.49 33.44 12.70
CA LYS A 190 -31.50 34.37 13.26
C LYS A 190 -30.48 33.59 14.09
N LEU A 191 -29.20 33.70 13.74
CA LEU A 191 -28.08 33.13 14.48
C LEU A 191 -27.37 34.25 15.26
N GLU A 192 -27.49 34.24 16.59
CA GLU A 192 -26.76 35.13 17.48
C GLU A 192 -25.41 34.51 17.84
N LEU A 193 -24.52 34.42 16.86
CA LEU A 193 -23.30 33.61 16.90
C LEU A 193 -22.42 33.90 18.13
N SER A 194 -22.25 35.17 18.52
CA SER A 194 -21.53 35.51 19.77
C SER A 194 -22.20 34.98 21.04
N ARG A 195 -23.53 34.92 21.08
CA ARG A 195 -24.29 34.39 22.22
C ARG A 195 -24.23 32.87 22.27
N LEU A 196 -24.44 32.22 21.12
CA LEU A 196 -24.36 30.77 20.96
C LEU A 196 -22.96 30.23 21.33
N ALA A 197 -21.90 30.99 21.06
CA ALA A 197 -20.54 30.68 21.49
C ALA A 197 -20.34 30.80 23.01
N LYS A 198 -20.90 31.82 23.67
CA LYS A 198 -20.80 32.01 25.12
C LYS A 198 -21.64 31.00 25.92
N GLU A 199 -22.80 30.62 25.40
CA GLU A 199 -23.74 29.68 26.06
C GLU A 199 -23.42 28.20 25.78
N GLY A 200 -22.68 27.88 24.72
CA GLY A 200 -22.30 26.51 24.36
C GLY A 200 -23.39 25.76 23.57
N ASP A 201 -23.89 26.35 22.48
CA ASP A 201 -24.82 25.67 21.57
C ASP A 201 -24.18 24.39 20.97
N PRO A 202 -24.89 23.24 20.90
CA PRO A 202 -24.32 21.98 20.40
C PRO A 202 -23.84 21.99 18.94
N LYS A 203 -24.28 22.96 18.10
CA LYS A 203 -23.78 23.16 16.74
C LYS A 203 -22.60 24.13 16.66
N MET A 204 -22.20 24.73 17.78
CA MET A 204 -21.05 25.64 17.86
C MET A 204 -19.78 24.89 18.30
N LYS A 205 -18.69 25.07 17.55
CA LYS A 205 -17.37 24.51 17.85
C LYS A 205 -16.41 25.66 18.15
N LEU A 206 -15.83 25.65 19.36
CA LEU A 206 -14.82 26.62 19.80
C LEU A 206 -13.42 26.05 19.57
N GLN A 207 -12.52 26.85 18.96
CA GLN A 207 -11.12 26.49 18.76
C GLN A 207 -10.22 27.48 19.53
N GLY A 208 -9.32 26.96 20.37
CA GLY A 208 -8.41 27.76 21.19
C GLY A 208 -9.03 28.31 22.48
N ASP A 209 -8.25 29.08 23.25
CA ASP A 209 -8.62 29.61 24.57
C ASP A 209 -9.39 30.95 24.44
N LEU A 210 -10.64 30.85 24.00
CA LEU A 210 -11.52 32.01 23.79
C LEU A 210 -11.96 32.66 25.12
N SER A 211 -11.51 33.90 25.33
CA SER A 211 -11.92 34.69 26.49
C SER A 211 -13.21 35.47 26.19
N PHE A 212 -14.33 35.10 26.82
CA PHE A 212 -15.64 35.75 26.67
C PHE A 212 -15.78 37.08 27.45
N ARG A 213 -14.79 37.95 27.25
CA ARG A 213 -14.66 39.34 27.73
C ARG A 213 -13.72 40.05 26.74
N CYS A 214 -13.78 41.37 26.63
CA CYS A 214 -12.78 42.10 25.84
C CYS A 214 -11.52 42.33 26.69
N GLU A 215 -10.39 41.75 26.28
CA GLU A 215 -9.06 41.96 26.84
C GLU A 215 -8.28 42.87 25.87
N ASP A 216 -7.41 43.74 26.39
CA ASP A 216 -6.51 44.52 25.52
C ASP A 216 -5.45 43.59 24.93
N VAL A 217 -5.65 43.19 23.67
CA VAL A 217 -4.67 42.40 22.91
C VAL A 217 -3.49 43.31 22.55
N ALA A 218 -2.34 43.05 23.16
CA ALA A 218 -1.14 43.83 22.95
C ALA A 218 -0.73 43.88 21.47
N ALA A 219 -0.20 45.03 21.04
CA ALA A 219 0.57 45.08 19.79
C ALA A 219 1.78 44.14 19.93
N LEU A 220 2.09 43.41 18.86
CA LEU A 220 3.30 42.59 18.82
C LEU A 220 4.50 43.52 18.69
N ASP A 221 5.40 43.50 19.68
CA ASP A 221 6.57 44.40 19.70
C ASP A 221 7.49 44.16 18.49
N PRO A 222 7.91 45.22 17.78
CA PRO A 222 8.79 45.09 16.62
C PRO A 222 10.22 44.74 17.05
N VAL A 223 10.74 43.61 16.55
CA VAL A 223 12.11 43.17 16.80
C VAL A 223 13.08 43.88 15.85
N THR A 224 14.16 44.45 16.41
CA THR A 224 15.25 45.07 15.63
C THR A 224 16.42 44.09 15.50
N PHE A 225 16.91 43.89 14.28
CA PHE A 225 18.06 43.04 13.97
C PHE A 225 19.30 43.93 13.79
N GLU A 226 20.03 44.17 14.88
CA GLU A 226 21.11 45.16 14.93
C GLU A 226 22.40 44.75 14.20
N SER A 227 22.57 43.47 13.86
CA SER A 227 23.71 42.98 13.08
C SER A 227 23.29 41.88 12.07
N PRO A 228 24.06 41.63 11.00
CA PRO A 228 23.76 40.61 9.99
C PRO A 228 23.69 39.17 10.54
N GLU A 229 24.29 38.92 11.70
CA GLU A 229 24.31 37.62 12.37
C GLU A 229 23.13 37.43 13.34
N ALA A 230 22.37 38.48 13.64
CA ALA A 230 21.19 38.40 14.49
C ALA A 230 20.08 37.60 13.80
N PHE A 231 19.52 36.60 14.47
CA PHE A 231 18.44 35.77 13.92
C PHE A 231 17.46 35.30 14.98
N VAL A 232 16.25 34.92 14.54
CA VAL A 232 15.22 34.28 15.38
C VAL A 232 14.84 32.94 14.76
N ALA A 233 14.92 31.87 15.55
CA ALA A 233 14.46 30.54 15.15
C ALA A 233 12.95 30.42 15.40
N LEU A 234 12.15 30.40 14.34
CA LEU A 234 10.69 30.26 14.40
C LEU A 234 10.23 28.79 14.52
N PRO A 235 9.02 28.54 15.05
CA PRO A 235 8.38 27.22 14.98
C PRO A 235 8.22 26.70 13.55
N ARG A 236 8.13 25.37 13.40
CA ARG A 236 8.03 24.71 12.10
C ARG A 236 6.73 25.05 11.37
N TRP A 237 6.84 25.69 10.20
CA TRP A 237 5.70 25.87 9.28
C TRP A 237 5.17 24.50 8.82
N SER A 238 3.91 24.20 9.14
CA SER A 238 3.26 22.90 8.91
C SER A 238 2.52 22.78 7.57
N ALA A 239 2.46 23.87 6.80
CA ALA A 239 1.71 24.06 5.56
C ALA A 239 2.03 23.02 4.44
N LYS A 240 1.18 21.98 4.31
CA LYS A 240 1.37 20.87 3.34
C LYS A 240 1.07 21.30 1.90
N ARG A 241 -0.21 21.49 1.54
CA ARG A 241 -0.68 21.90 0.20
C ARG A 241 -0.76 23.42 0.09
N THR A 242 -1.41 24.03 1.07
CA THR A 242 -1.77 25.43 1.18
C THR A 242 -1.15 26.05 2.44
N GLY A 243 -1.11 27.38 2.51
CA GLY A 243 -0.72 28.14 3.70
C GLY A 243 -0.14 29.52 3.38
N SER A 244 -0.01 30.36 4.42
CA SER A 244 0.45 31.74 4.33
C SER A 244 1.59 32.07 5.31
N ILE A 245 2.25 33.20 5.05
CA ILE A 245 3.16 33.93 5.95
C ILE A 245 2.98 35.42 5.65
N SER A 246 2.68 36.25 6.65
CA SER A 246 2.68 37.71 6.52
C SER A 246 3.53 38.41 7.59
N LEU A 247 4.17 39.51 7.22
CA LEU A 247 5.09 40.29 8.06
C LEU A 247 5.18 41.76 7.60
N ASP A 248 5.56 42.65 8.51
CA ASP A 248 6.03 44.01 8.21
C ASP A 248 7.56 44.06 8.38
N PHE A 249 8.28 44.68 7.44
CA PHE A 249 9.72 44.95 7.58
C PHE A 249 10.03 46.42 7.27
N ARG A 250 11.17 46.91 7.79
CA ARG A 250 11.68 48.27 7.56
C ARG A 250 13.20 48.24 7.53
N THR A 251 13.82 48.73 6.47
CA THR A 251 15.29 48.83 6.38
C THR A 251 15.74 49.86 5.34
N THR A 252 16.98 50.35 5.48
CA THR A 252 17.72 51.08 4.44
C THR A 252 18.68 50.17 3.66
N GLU A 253 18.97 48.97 4.17
CA GLU A 253 19.98 48.09 3.59
C GLU A 253 19.53 47.49 2.25
N PRO A 254 20.38 47.53 1.20
CA PRO A 254 20.00 47.06 -0.13
C PRO A 254 19.94 45.53 -0.23
N ASN A 255 20.61 44.80 0.66
CA ASN A 255 20.71 43.35 0.63
C ASN A 255 20.45 42.77 2.03
N GLY A 256 19.70 41.67 2.12
CA GLY A 256 19.44 41.02 3.41
C GLY A 256 18.42 39.87 3.32
N LEU A 257 18.63 38.82 4.11
CA LEU A 257 17.74 37.66 4.18
C LEU A 257 16.66 37.92 5.24
N LEU A 258 15.38 37.98 4.83
CA LEU A 258 14.25 38.28 5.73
C LEU A 258 13.67 37.01 6.36
N LEU A 259 13.55 35.94 5.57
CA LEU A 259 13.09 34.62 6.01
C LEU A 259 13.80 33.53 5.23
N PHE A 260 14.07 32.40 5.88
CA PHE A 260 14.58 31.18 5.25
C PHE A 260 14.07 29.93 5.94
N SER A 261 13.78 28.89 5.16
CA SER A 261 13.45 27.56 5.65
C SER A 261 14.02 26.50 4.70
N GLN A 262 14.67 25.48 5.27
CA GLN A 262 15.44 24.47 4.54
C GLN A 262 14.89 23.06 4.79
N GLY A 263 14.80 22.24 3.73
CA GLY A 263 14.31 20.86 3.78
C GLY A 263 14.11 20.28 2.38
N ARG A 264 13.27 19.25 2.23
CA ARG A 264 12.84 18.71 0.91
C ARG A 264 12.03 19.70 0.05
N ARG A 265 11.70 20.86 0.62
CA ARG A 265 11.15 22.05 -0.02
C ARG A 265 11.83 23.22 0.68
N ALA A 266 12.34 24.19 -0.06
CA ALA A 266 13.04 25.35 0.48
C ALA A 266 12.28 26.63 0.16
N GLY A 267 12.34 27.60 1.06
CA GLY A 267 11.70 28.91 0.86
C GLY A 267 12.59 30.00 1.42
N ALA A 268 12.74 31.09 0.67
CA ALA A 268 13.42 32.29 1.14
C ALA A 268 12.68 33.56 0.73
N MET A 269 12.73 34.59 1.59
CA MET A 269 12.46 35.97 1.20
C MET A 269 13.73 36.77 1.46
N GLU A 270 14.20 37.50 0.45
CA GLU A 270 15.44 38.26 0.51
C GLU A 270 15.30 39.61 -0.21
N LEU A 271 16.05 40.61 0.25
CA LEU A 271 16.31 41.85 -0.46
C LEU A 271 17.60 41.69 -1.27
N LEU A 272 17.57 42.12 -2.54
CA LEU A 272 18.76 42.26 -3.39
C LEU A 272 18.68 43.56 -4.20
N ASP A 273 19.75 44.36 -4.16
CA ASP A 273 19.82 45.71 -4.73
C ASP A 273 18.63 46.62 -4.33
N GLY A 274 18.01 46.35 -3.18
CA GLY A 274 16.84 47.04 -2.65
C GLY A 274 15.49 46.51 -3.14
N TYR A 275 15.45 45.50 -4.01
CA TYR A 275 14.21 44.85 -4.44
C TYR A 275 13.92 43.60 -3.61
N LEU A 276 12.64 43.36 -3.31
CA LEU A 276 12.21 42.14 -2.63
C LEU A 276 12.10 40.97 -3.62
N TYR A 277 12.68 39.84 -3.23
CA TYR A 277 12.60 38.56 -3.92
C TYR A 277 11.99 37.47 -3.03
N LEU A 278 11.19 36.62 -3.65
CA LEU A 278 10.62 35.40 -3.09
C LEU A 278 11.17 34.20 -3.86
N LEU A 279 11.83 33.29 -3.18
CA LEU A 279 12.41 32.08 -3.73
C LEU A 279 11.63 30.88 -3.19
N LEU A 280 11.12 30.03 -4.07
CA LEU A 280 10.33 28.86 -3.70
C LEU A 280 10.79 27.59 -4.43
N ASP A 281 11.05 26.57 -3.63
CA ASP A 281 11.32 25.20 -4.05
C ASP A 281 10.22 24.29 -3.47
N MET A 282 9.61 23.48 -4.34
CA MET A 282 8.55 22.52 -3.97
C MET A 282 8.80 21.07 -4.45
N GLY A 283 9.95 20.78 -5.08
CA GLY A 283 10.30 19.45 -5.60
C GLY A 283 9.80 19.09 -7.02
N SER A 284 10.30 19.70 -8.12
CA SER A 284 9.87 19.74 -9.58
C SER A 284 10.81 20.33 -10.75
N GLY A 285 11.62 21.39 -10.60
CA GLY A 285 12.49 22.18 -11.52
C GLY A 285 13.10 23.50 -10.73
N GLY A 286 13.04 25.81 -10.99
CA GLY A 286 13.38 27.15 -10.35
C GLY A 286 12.20 28.14 -10.30
N ILE A 287 11.96 28.83 -9.15
CA ILE A 287 11.26 30.13 -9.18
C ILE A 287 11.78 31.14 -8.13
N LYS A 288 12.51 32.15 -8.64
CA LYS A 288 12.90 33.38 -7.94
C LYS A 288 12.07 34.54 -8.50
N LEU A 289 10.98 34.87 -7.83
CA LEU A 289 10.09 35.97 -8.19
C LEU A 289 10.60 37.28 -7.57
N ARG A 290 10.76 38.34 -8.38
CA ARG A 290 10.90 39.69 -7.82
C ARG A 290 9.51 40.18 -7.39
N ALA A 291 9.25 40.18 -6.10
CA ALA A 291 7.96 40.53 -5.52
C ALA A 291 7.68 42.04 -5.58
N SER A 292 8.72 42.90 -5.55
CA SER A 292 8.56 44.35 -5.67
C SER A 292 8.82 44.88 -7.09
N SER A 293 8.02 45.86 -7.51
CA SER A 293 8.23 46.64 -8.75
C SER A 293 9.19 47.81 -8.54
N ARG A 294 9.16 48.40 -7.34
CA ARG A 294 10.07 49.44 -6.83
C ARG A 294 11.11 48.85 -5.87
N LYS A 295 12.13 49.64 -5.52
CA LYS A 295 12.93 49.36 -4.32
C LYS A 295 12.09 49.56 -3.06
N VAL A 296 12.41 48.82 -2.01
CA VAL A 296 11.72 48.75 -0.71
C VAL A 296 12.71 48.76 0.47
N ASN A 297 13.93 49.23 0.22
CA ASN A 297 14.92 49.62 1.23
C ASN A 297 14.96 51.15 1.40
N ASP A 298 13.78 51.79 1.33
CA ASP A 298 13.61 53.25 1.41
C ASP A 298 13.58 53.78 2.86
N GLY A 299 13.77 52.90 3.85
CA GLY A 299 13.67 53.24 5.25
C GLY A 299 12.23 53.38 5.76
N GLU A 300 11.22 52.92 5.02
CA GLU A 300 9.81 52.92 5.46
C GLU A 300 9.27 51.49 5.72
N TRP A 301 8.10 51.42 6.36
CA TRP A 301 7.45 50.13 6.68
C TRP A 301 6.80 49.52 5.43
N CYS A 302 7.30 48.35 5.01
CA CYS A 302 6.78 47.56 3.91
C CYS A 302 6.07 46.30 4.43
N HIS A 303 4.77 46.18 4.13
CA HIS A 303 3.98 44.98 4.40
C HIS A 303 4.22 43.91 3.32
N VAL A 304 4.31 42.65 3.73
CA VAL A 304 4.41 41.47 2.86
C VAL A 304 3.39 40.44 3.33
N ASP A 305 2.47 40.04 2.45
CA ASP A 305 1.63 38.85 2.62
C ASP A 305 1.97 37.85 1.51
N PHE A 306 2.48 36.69 1.89
CA PHE A 306 2.77 35.58 1.01
C PHE A 306 1.75 34.47 1.25
N GLN A 307 0.93 34.20 0.24
CA GLN A 307 -0.05 33.12 0.23
C GLN A 307 0.31 32.07 -0.82
N ARG A 308 0.07 30.79 -0.51
CA ARG A 308 0.34 29.65 -1.40
C ARG A 308 -0.84 28.68 -1.41
N ASP A 309 -1.41 28.41 -2.58
CA ASP A 309 -2.24 27.23 -2.86
C ASP A 309 -1.64 26.45 -4.02
N GLY A 310 -1.03 25.31 -3.71
CA GLY A 310 -0.40 24.44 -4.70
C GLY A 310 0.62 25.18 -5.55
N ARG A 311 0.34 25.28 -6.86
CA ARG A 311 1.14 25.97 -7.88
C ARG A 311 0.18 26.63 -8.88
N LYS A 312 0.13 27.97 -8.93
CA LYS A 312 -0.72 28.75 -9.84
C LYS A 312 0.13 29.58 -10.80
N GLY A 313 -0.29 29.65 -12.07
CA GLY A 313 0.37 30.42 -13.14
C GLY A 313 -0.26 30.12 -14.50
N LYS A 314 -0.12 31.04 -15.47
CA LYS A 314 -0.55 30.78 -16.87
C LYS A 314 0.38 29.73 -17.51
N GLY A 315 -0.20 28.87 -18.34
CA GLY A 315 0.43 27.64 -18.83
C GLY A 315 1.61 27.82 -19.79
N PRO A 316 2.32 26.71 -20.12
CA PRO A 316 3.46 26.73 -21.02
C PRO A 316 3.07 26.93 -22.49
N GLU A 317 3.97 27.56 -23.26
CA GLU A 317 3.95 27.57 -24.72
C GLU A 317 4.23 26.15 -25.25
N THR A 318 3.41 25.66 -26.19
CA THR A 318 3.54 24.29 -26.73
C THR A 318 3.40 24.25 -28.25
N LEU A 319 4.15 23.34 -28.87
CA LEU A 319 4.09 23.00 -30.29
C LEU A 319 4.04 21.47 -30.41
N PHE A 320 3.30 20.98 -31.41
CA PHE A 320 3.11 19.55 -31.67
C PHE A 320 3.37 19.27 -33.15
N ALA A 321 4.08 18.18 -33.46
CA ALA A 321 4.37 17.74 -34.82
C ALA A 321 4.49 16.22 -34.86
N GLY A 322 4.03 15.60 -35.96
CA GLY A 322 3.99 14.15 -36.12
C GLY A 322 2.86 13.45 -35.36
N HIS A 323 2.58 12.20 -35.73
CA HIS A 323 1.55 11.34 -35.13
C HIS A 323 2.02 9.88 -35.16
N LYS A 324 1.60 9.07 -34.17
CA LYS A 324 1.90 7.62 -34.07
C LYS A 324 3.40 7.27 -34.05
N LEU A 325 4.24 8.17 -33.52
CA LEU A 325 5.70 8.07 -33.41
C LEU A 325 6.20 7.03 -32.36
N ASN A 326 5.34 6.07 -32.03
CA ASN A 326 5.50 5.04 -31.02
C ASN A 326 5.38 3.64 -31.66
N ASP A 327 5.79 3.52 -32.92
CA ASP A 327 5.81 2.30 -33.71
C ASP A 327 7.02 1.39 -33.42
N ASN A 328 8.09 1.98 -32.84
CA ASN A 328 9.44 1.45 -32.58
C ASN A 328 10.44 1.60 -33.77
N GLU A 329 10.21 2.56 -34.66
CA GLU A 329 11.17 2.99 -35.69
C GLU A 329 11.96 4.25 -35.26
N TRP A 330 12.93 4.68 -36.10
CA TRP A 330 13.75 5.87 -35.84
C TRP A 330 13.13 7.14 -36.42
N HIS A 331 12.78 8.09 -35.55
CA HIS A 331 12.32 9.44 -35.91
C HIS A 331 13.39 10.51 -35.62
N THR A 332 13.46 11.54 -36.47
CA THR A 332 14.38 12.67 -36.34
C THR A 332 13.65 13.95 -35.91
N VAL A 333 13.85 14.38 -34.66
CA VAL A 333 13.33 15.65 -34.14
C VAL A 333 14.36 16.77 -34.36
N ARG A 334 13.90 17.95 -34.79
CA ARG A 334 14.72 19.18 -34.88
C ARG A 334 13.96 20.35 -34.26
N VAL A 335 14.66 21.17 -33.49
CA VAL A 335 14.08 22.35 -32.82
C VAL A 335 14.93 23.57 -33.10
N VAL A 336 14.30 24.67 -33.53
CA VAL A 336 14.95 25.97 -33.74
C VAL A 336 14.19 27.04 -32.96
N ARG A 337 14.90 27.84 -32.16
CA ARG A 337 14.35 28.97 -31.40
C ARG A 337 15.10 30.25 -31.75
N ARG A 338 14.38 31.30 -32.15
CA ARG A 338 14.92 32.64 -32.46
C ARG A 338 14.13 33.71 -31.71
N GLY A 339 14.58 34.03 -30.50
CA GLY A 339 13.92 35.00 -29.62
C GLY A 339 12.54 34.50 -29.16
N LYS A 340 11.47 35.00 -29.79
CA LYS A 340 10.08 34.53 -29.59
C LYS A 340 9.63 33.44 -30.58
N SER A 341 10.29 33.33 -31.73
CA SER A 341 9.95 32.37 -32.77
C SER A 341 10.45 30.98 -32.38
N LEU A 342 9.57 29.99 -32.56
CA LEU A 342 9.80 28.57 -32.35
C LEU A 342 9.47 27.83 -33.65
N GLN A 343 10.28 26.85 -34.01
CA GLN A 343 10.06 25.94 -35.12
C GLN A 343 10.41 24.52 -34.65
N LEU A 344 9.49 23.58 -34.86
CA LEU A 344 9.60 22.18 -34.51
C LEU A 344 9.42 21.35 -35.78
N SER A 345 10.40 20.50 -36.10
CA SER A 345 10.30 19.52 -37.16
C SER A 345 10.39 18.11 -36.62
N VAL A 346 9.58 17.20 -37.16
CA VAL A 346 9.67 15.75 -36.96
C VAL A 346 9.70 15.11 -38.34
N ASP A 347 10.81 14.46 -38.65
CA ASP A 347 11.14 13.91 -39.97
C ASP A 347 11.02 14.94 -41.09
N ASN A 348 9.90 14.90 -41.83
CA ASN A 348 9.57 15.80 -42.95
C ASN A 348 8.44 16.80 -42.61
N VAL A 349 7.81 16.69 -41.44
CA VAL A 349 6.74 17.60 -40.97
C VAL A 349 7.37 18.74 -40.18
N THR A 350 6.99 19.99 -40.44
CA THR A 350 7.46 21.17 -39.69
C THR A 350 6.29 22.06 -39.29
N VAL A 351 6.33 22.58 -38.06
CA VAL A 351 5.33 23.46 -37.47
C VAL A 351 6.03 24.65 -36.80
N GLU A 352 5.48 25.85 -36.96
CA GLU A 352 6.03 27.09 -36.41
C GLU A 352 5.06 27.74 -35.41
N GLY A 353 5.63 28.48 -34.46
CA GLY A 353 4.89 29.17 -33.41
C GLY A 353 5.65 30.39 -32.87
N GLN A 354 4.94 31.23 -32.12
CA GLN A 354 5.45 32.49 -31.60
C GLN A 354 5.01 32.66 -30.14
N MET A 355 5.98 32.69 -29.21
CA MET A 355 5.69 32.78 -27.77
C MET A 355 5.01 34.10 -27.40
N ALA A 356 4.01 34.02 -26.52
CA ALA A 356 3.36 35.17 -25.90
C ALA A 356 4.25 35.79 -24.79
N GLY A 357 3.82 36.94 -24.27
CA GLY A 357 4.57 37.70 -23.27
C GLY A 357 5.83 38.38 -23.84
N ALA A 358 6.70 38.87 -22.96
CA ALA A 358 7.88 39.66 -23.33
C ALA A 358 9.23 38.90 -23.19
N HIS A 359 9.26 37.82 -22.42
CA HIS A 359 10.52 37.12 -22.08
C HIS A 359 11.00 36.22 -23.23
N THR A 360 12.30 36.26 -23.53
CA THR A 360 12.93 35.50 -24.63
C THR A 360 14.17 34.71 -24.21
N ARG A 361 14.80 35.07 -23.08
CA ARG A 361 15.94 34.34 -22.51
C ARG A 361 15.48 32.99 -21.95
N LEU A 362 16.34 31.98 -22.06
CA LEU A 362 16.20 30.68 -21.41
C LEU A 362 17.44 30.48 -20.54
N GLU A 363 17.24 30.02 -19.31
CA GLU A 363 18.30 29.69 -18.35
C GLU A 363 18.17 28.21 -18.00
N PHE A 364 19.28 27.50 -18.03
CA PHE A 364 19.38 26.06 -17.73
C PHE A 364 20.82 25.76 -17.32
N TYR A 365 20.99 24.76 -16.45
CA TYR A 365 22.30 24.30 -15.98
C TYR A 365 22.69 22.97 -16.64
N ASN A 366 21.70 22.10 -16.87
CA ASN A 366 21.87 20.75 -17.42
C ASN A 366 21.18 20.61 -18.78
N ILE A 367 21.59 19.61 -19.57
CA ILE A 367 20.82 19.07 -20.70
C ILE A 367 20.52 17.61 -20.35
N GLU A 368 19.27 17.32 -19.98
CA GLU A 368 18.86 16.04 -19.41
C GLU A 368 18.12 15.18 -20.44
N THR A 369 18.36 13.86 -20.41
CA THR A 369 17.66 12.87 -21.26
C THR A 369 17.39 11.58 -20.48
N GLY A 370 16.42 10.78 -20.93
CA GLY A 370 15.98 9.58 -20.22
C GLY A 370 15.10 9.91 -19.02
N ILE A 371 15.65 10.63 -18.05
CA ILE A 371 14.99 11.05 -16.80
C ILE A 371 15.30 12.53 -16.61
N MET A 372 14.26 13.37 -16.43
CA MET A 372 14.46 14.71 -15.87
C MET A 372 14.83 14.55 -14.40
N THR A 373 16.06 14.88 -14.03
CA THR A 373 16.62 14.71 -12.68
C THR A 373 16.50 15.99 -11.85
N GLU A 374 16.58 17.18 -12.47
CA GLU A 374 16.36 18.43 -11.75
C GLU A 374 14.88 18.62 -11.39
N ARG A 375 14.57 18.34 -10.12
CA ARG A 375 13.21 18.30 -9.57
C ARG A 375 13.08 19.16 -8.28
N ARG A 376 13.02 20.50 -8.37
CA ARG A 376 12.65 21.50 -7.29
C ARG A 376 11.47 22.56 -7.46
N PHE A 377 10.54 22.49 -8.45
CA PHE A 377 9.44 23.44 -8.81
C PHE A 377 8.36 22.99 -9.89
N ILE A 378 8.68 22.31 -11.02
CA ILE A 378 7.70 21.76 -12.03
C ILE A 378 6.80 20.60 -11.52
N SER A 379 5.71 20.91 -10.84
CA SER A 379 4.72 19.95 -10.26
C SER A 379 4.14 18.81 -11.13
N VAL A 380 4.39 18.75 -12.44
CA VAL A 380 4.01 17.65 -13.33
C VAL A 380 5.21 17.41 -14.24
N VAL A 381 5.96 16.35 -13.95
CA VAL A 381 7.13 15.92 -14.74
C VAL A 381 6.64 14.96 -15.83
N PRO A 382 7.18 15.04 -17.07
CA PRO A 382 6.97 13.99 -18.06
C PRO A 382 7.38 12.61 -17.54
N SER A 383 6.80 11.54 -18.08
CA SER A 383 7.25 10.18 -17.80
C SER A 383 8.72 9.99 -18.18
N ASN A 384 9.41 9.11 -17.46
CA ASN A 384 10.75 8.68 -17.84
C ASN A 384 10.70 8.01 -19.24
N PHE A 385 11.68 8.27 -20.09
CA PHE A 385 11.72 7.74 -21.44
C PHE A 385 12.16 6.28 -21.49
N ILE A 386 11.36 5.42 -22.12
CA ILE A 386 11.70 4.03 -22.44
C ILE A 386 11.91 3.94 -23.95
N GLY A 387 13.14 3.66 -24.37
CA GLY A 387 13.53 3.60 -25.78
C GLY A 387 15.02 3.85 -25.99
N HIS A 388 15.39 4.20 -27.22
CA HIS A 388 16.76 4.56 -27.60
C HIS A 388 16.81 6.01 -28.11
N LEU A 389 17.91 6.71 -27.81
CA LEU A 389 18.21 8.02 -28.35
C LEU A 389 19.54 7.96 -29.11
N SER A 390 19.69 8.80 -30.12
CA SER A 390 20.90 8.92 -30.94
C SER A 390 21.00 10.34 -31.50
N GLY A 391 22.22 10.81 -31.79
CA GLY A 391 22.44 12.10 -32.48
C GLY A 391 21.97 13.34 -31.71
N LEU A 392 22.01 13.34 -30.38
CA LEU A 392 21.70 14.54 -29.58
C LEU A 392 22.73 15.65 -29.84
N VAL A 393 22.35 16.60 -30.70
CA VAL A 393 23.14 17.81 -30.98
C VAL A 393 22.41 19.03 -30.44
N PHE A 394 23.05 19.76 -29.52
CA PHE A 394 22.54 21.02 -28.98
C PHE A 394 23.55 22.14 -29.22
N ASN A 395 23.12 23.23 -29.87
CA ASN A 395 23.98 24.33 -30.32
C ASN A 395 25.26 23.89 -31.07
N GLY A 396 25.18 22.78 -31.80
CA GLY A 396 26.31 22.20 -32.56
C GLY A 396 27.21 21.24 -31.79
N GLN A 397 26.97 21.00 -30.49
CA GLN A 397 27.73 20.04 -29.68
C GLN A 397 27.03 18.67 -29.64
N PRO A 398 27.68 17.57 -30.08
CA PRO A 398 27.14 16.21 -30.04
C PRO A 398 27.37 15.56 -28.67
N TYR A 399 26.56 15.93 -27.68
CA TYR A 399 26.76 15.57 -26.27
C TYR A 399 26.82 14.05 -26.02
N MET A 400 26.07 13.23 -26.77
CA MET A 400 26.07 11.78 -26.58
C MET A 400 27.36 11.12 -27.05
N ASP A 401 27.95 11.59 -28.14
CA ASP A 401 29.19 11.04 -28.69
C ASP A 401 30.40 11.49 -27.86
N GLN A 402 30.48 12.79 -27.53
CA GLN A 402 31.48 13.35 -26.61
C GLN A 402 31.48 12.65 -25.25
N CYS A 403 30.30 12.33 -24.73
CA CYS A 403 30.15 11.59 -23.47
C CYS A 403 30.56 10.11 -23.58
N LYS A 404 30.29 9.46 -24.72
CA LYS A 404 30.67 8.06 -24.99
C LYS A 404 32.18 7.90 -25.10
N ASP A 405 32.84 8.83 -25.80
CA ASP A 405 34.26 8.74 -26.14
C ASP A 405 35.18 9.42 -25.11
N GLY A 406 34.60 10.18 -24.16
CA GLY A 406 35.29 10.72 -22.98
C GLY A 406 35.79 12.16 -23.12
N ASP A 407 35.40 12.87 -24.18
CA ASP A 407 35.79 14.26 -24.46
C ASP A 407 35.30 15.26 -23.40
N ILE A 408 34.22 14.93 -22.68
CA ILE A 408 33.60 15.79 -21.65
C ILE A 408 33.55 15.09 -20.29
N THR A 409 34.14 15.72 -19.28
CA THR A 409 34.24 15.19 -17.90
C THR A 409 32.99 15.45 -17.04
N TYR A 410 32.05 16.26 -17.53
CA TYR A 410 30.81 16.66 -16.84
C TYR A 410 29.58 15.89 -17.34
N CYS A 411 29.76 14.69 -17.89
CA CYS A 411 28.66 13.81 -18.26
C CYS A 411 28.37 12.77 -17.16
N GLU A 412 27.18 12.82 -16.58
CA GLU A 412 26.69 11.84 -15.60
C GLU A 412 25.58 10.99 -16.23
N LEU A 413 25.69 9.66 -16.14
CA LEU A 413 24.69 8.74 -16.69
C LEU A 413 24.62 7.40 -15.95
N ASN A 414 23.40 6.85 -15.86
CA ASN A 414 23.13 5.45 -15.47
C ASN A 414 22.53 4.62 -16.64
N ALA A 415 22.33 5.25 -17.80
CA ALA A 415 22.03 4.58 -19.05
C ALA A 415 23.20 3.68 -19.50
N ARG A 416 23.03 2.92 -20.60
CA ARG A 416 24.14 2.18 -21.22
C ARG A 416 24.06 2.31 -22.74
N PHE A 417 25.18 2.60 -23.38
CA PHE A 417 25.28 2.65 -24.84
C PHE A 417 24.94 1.30 -25.52
N GLY A 418 24.73 1.34 -26.84
CA GLY A 418 24.37 0.18 -27.66
C GLY A 418 22.87 -0.14 -27.68
N LEU A 419 22.39 -0.58 -28.85
CA LEU A 419 21.01 -1.01 -29.09
C LEU A 419 20.75 -2.38 -28.42
N ARG A 420 19.59 -2.54 -27.77
CA ARG A 420 19.14 -3.83 -27.18
C ARG A 420 17.62 -3.85 -27.01
N ALA A 421 17.03 -5.02 -26.81
CA ALA A 421 15.68 -5.09 -26.26
C ALA A 421 15.66 -4.46 -24.86
N ILE A 422 14.59 -3.72 -24.54
CA ILE A 422 14.39 -3.08 -23.23
C ILE A 422 13.25 -3.81 -22.51
N VAL A 423 13.51 -4.16 -21.26
CA VAL A 423 12.54 -4.67 -20.29
C VAL A 423 12.74 -3.83 -19.02
N ALA A 424 11.82 -2.91 -18.75
CA ALA A 424 11.92 -1.94 -17.65
C ALA A 424 11.12 -2.40 -16.43
N ASP A 425 11.69 -2.21 -15.23
CA ASP A 425 11.12 -2.60 -13.92
C ASP A 425 10.27 -3.89 -13.94
N PRO A 426 10.87 -5.06 -14.26
CA PRO A 426 10.14 -6.32 -14.29
C PRO A 426 9.66 -6.70 -12.89
N VAL A 427 8.39 -7.10 -12.80
CA VAL A 427 7.72 -7.53 -11.56
C VAL A 427 6.99 -8.85 -11.80
N THR A 428 7.12 -9.74 -10.82
CA THR A 428 6.61 -11.11 -10.81
C THR A 428 5.35 -11.24 -9.98
N PHE A 429 4.40 -12.04 -10.45
CA PHE A 429 3.22 -12.54 -9.74
C PHE A 429 3.38 -14.06 -9.58
N LYS A 430 3.77 -14.54 -8.37
CA LYS A 430 4.18 -15.94 -8.16
C LYS A 430 3.02 -16.94 -8.22
N SER A 431 1.80 -16.51 -7.89
CA SER A 431 0.59 -17.33 -7.91
C SER A 431 -0.56 -16.64 -8.65
N ARG A 432 -1.51 -17.45 -9.16
CA ARG A 432 -2.78 -16.97 -9.74
C ARG A 432 -3.71 -16.23 -8.76
N SER A 433 -3.35 -16.20 -7.47
CA SER A 433 -4.04 -15.43 -6.43
C SER A 433 -3.31 -14.13 -6.06
N SER A 434 -2.16 -13.85 -6.69
CA SER A 434 -1.37 -12.66 -6.45
C SER A 434 -1.85 -11.53 -7.35
N TYR A 435 -2.10 -10.35 -6.79
CA TYR A 435 -2.52 -9.17 -7.56
C TYR A 435 -2.16 -7.86 -6.85
N LEU A 436 -2.21 -6.78 -7.61
CA LEU A 436 -2.01 -5.41 -7.15
C LEU A 436 -3.25 -4.58 -7.47
N ALA A 437 -3.55 -3.60 -6.62
CA ALA A 437 -4.51 -2.54 -6.90
C ALA A 437 -3.77 -1.20 -7.06
N LEU A 438 -4.09 -0.46 -8.11
CA LEU A 438 -3.56 0.87 -8.44
C LEU A 438 -4.70 1.89 -8.51
N ALA A 439 -4.35 3.18 -8.49
CA ALA A 439 -5.32 4.25 -8.72
C ALA A 439 -5.98 4.14 -10.12
N THR A 440 -7.25 4.52 -10.22
CA THR A 440 -8.11 4.39 -11.41
C THR A 440 -7.44 4.84 -12.70
N LEU A 441 -7.51 4.01 -13.74
CA LEU A 441 -6.94 4.32 -15.05
C LEU A 441 -7.58 5.57 -15.69
N GLN A 442 -6.75 6.52 -16.10
CA GLN A 442 -7.17 7.80 -16.69
C GLN A 442 -7.35 7.70 -18.21
N ALA A 443 -8.44 7.05 -18.68
CA ALA A 443 -8.66 6.68 -20.09
C ALA A 443 -9.83 7.41 -20.80
N TYR A 444 -10.16 8.63 -20.35
CA TYR A 444 -11.41 9.35 -20.68
C TYR A 444 -11.65 9.55 -22.18
N ALA A 445 -10.94 10.46 -22.86
CA ALA A 445 -11.20 10.78 -24.29
C ALA A 445 -10.34 9.96 -25.28
N SER A 446 -9.21 9.44 -24.82
CA SER A 446 -8.33 8.54 -25.56
C SER A 446 -7.51 7.70 -24.56
N MET A 447 -6.92 6.61 -25.04
CA MET A 447 -6.18 5.67 -24.21
C MET A 447 -4.96 5.12 -24.96
N HIS A 448 -3.82 5.02 -24.27
CA HIS A 448 -2.65 4.24 -24.68
C HIS A 448 -2.18 3.40 -23.50
N LEU A 449 -2.23 2.08 -23.62
CA LEU A 449 -1.64 1.14 -22.68
C LEU A 449 -0.52 0.40 -23.40
N PHE A 450 0.64 0.29 -22.75
CA PHE A 450 1.71 -0.61 -23.19
C PHE A 450 2.21 -1.41 -21.99
N PHE A 451 2.52 -2.68 -22.21
CA PHE A 451 3.28 -3.48 -21.26
C PHE A 451 3.95 -4.64 -21.98
N GLN A 452 4.90 -5.25 -21.29
CA GLN A 452 5.48 -6.54 -21.66
C GLN A 452 5.08 -7.58 -20.63
N PHE A 453 4.91 -8.83 -21.05
CA PHE A 453 4.66 -9.95 -20.14
C PHE A 453 5.47 -11.20 -20.53
N LYS A 454 5.73 -12.06 -19.54
CA LYS A 454 6.41 -13.36 -19.68
C LYS A 454 5.68 -14.41 -18.84
N THR A 455 5.21 -15.49 -19.44
CA THR A 455 4.53 -16.58 -18.70
C THR A 455 4.59 -17.93 -19.42
N THR A 456 4.37 -19.00 -18.67
CA THR A 456 4.02 -20.34 -19.15
C THR A 456 2.53 -20.67 -19.03
N ALA A 457 1.76 -19.90 -18.25
CA ALA A 457 0.35 -20.15 -17.99
C ALA A 457 -0.51 -19.83 -19.23
N PRO A 458 -1.43 -20.73 -19.66
CA PRO A 458 -2.27 -20.48 -20.83
C PRO A 458 -3.44 -19.54 -20.55
N ASP A 459 -3.84 -19.35 -19.29
CA ASP A 459 -5.03 -18.57 -18.92
C ASP A 459 -4.73 -17.70 -17.69
N GLY A 460 -5.25 -16.47 -17.64
CA GLY A 460 -5.14 -15.59 -16.48
C GLY A 460 -5.46 -14.11 -16.75
N LEU A 461 -6.07 -13.44 -15.78
CA LEU A 461 -6.42 -12.02 -15.85
C LEU A 461 -5.20 -11.11 -15.65
N LEU A 462 -4.88 -10.27 -16.64
CA LEU A 462 -3.72 -9.36 -16.64
C LEU A 462 -4.06 -7.98 -16.06
N LEU A 463 -5.21 -7.42 -16.45
CA LEU A 463 -5.66 -6.08 -16.08
C LEU A 463 -7.19 -6.02 -15.99
N PHE A 464 -7.73 -5.34 -14.98
CA PHE A 464 -9.16 -5.02 -14.86
C PHE A 464 -9.40 -3.64 -14.23
N ASN A 465 -10.28 -2.82 -14.81
CA ASN A 465 -10.86 -1.65 -14.15
C ASN A 465 -12.37 -1.60 -14.46
N SER A 466 -13.19 -1.44 -13.41
CA SER A 466 -14.62 -1.13 -13.51
C SER A 466 -14.87 0.34 -13.90
N GLY A 467 -16.11 0.67 -14.25
CA GLY A 467 -16.59 2.02 -14.54
C GLY A 467 -18.00 2.28 -14.02
N ASN A 468 -18.57 3.41 -14.43
CA ASN A 468 -19.97 3.75 -14.16
C ASN A 468 -20.93 2.80 -14.92
N GLY A 469 -21.91 2.22 -14.22
CA GLY A 469 -22.92 1.36 -14.84
C GLY A 469 -22.33 0.05 -15.37
N ASN A 470 -22.23 -0.07 -16.69
CA ASN A 470 -21.68 -1.26 -17.37
C ASN A 470 -20.26 -1.05 -17.92
N ASP A 471 -19.69 0.16 -17.87
CA ASP A 471 -18.36 0.43 -18.41
C ASP A 471 -17.29 -0.42 -17.71
N PHE A 472 -16.36 -1.00 -18.49
CA PHE A 472 -15.18 -1.67 -17.96
C PHE A 472 -14.07 -1.79 -19.00
N ILE A 473 -12.86 -2.07 -18.53
CA ILE A 473 -11.74 -2.54 -19.34
C ILE A 473 -11.12 -3.80 -18.69
N VAL A 474 -10.84 -4.80 -19.53
CA VAL A 474 -10.18 -6.07 -19.20
C VAL A 474 -9.10 -6.33 -20.23
N ILE A 475 -7.94 -6.78 -19.77
CA ILE A 475 -6.97 -7.50 -20.60
C ILE A 475 -6.73 -8.85 -19.92
N GLU A 476 -6.85 -9.94 -20.68
CA GLU A 476 -6.70 -11.30 -20.18
C GLU A 476 -5.95 -12.18 -21.18
N LEU A 477 -5.32 -13.24 -20.68
CA LEU A 477 -4.74 -14.31 -21.48
C LEU A 477 -5.73 -15.50 -21.46
N VAL A 478 -6.06 -16.04 -22.63
CA VAL A 478 -7.03 -17.14 -22.79
C VAL A 478 -6.51 -18.15 -23.81
N LYS A 479 -6.28 -19.39 -23.37
CA LYS A 479 -5.65 -20.47 -24.16
C LYS A 479 -4.34 -20.04 -24.83
N GLY A 480 -3.62 -19.14 -24.17
CA GLY A 480 -2.37 -18.52 -24.60
C GLY A 480 -2.53 -17.38 -25.60
N TYR A 481 -3.72 -16.85 -25.83
CA TYR A 481 -3.93 -15.68 -26.69
C TYR A 481 -4.42 -14.48 -25.88
N ILE A 482 -3.85 -13.30 -26.12
CA ILE A 482 -4.30 -12.06 -25.47
C ILE A 482 -5.69 -11.68 -25.99
N HIS A 483 -6.61 -11.44 -25.08
CA HIS A 483 -7.90 -10.81 -25.33
C HIS A 483 -7.93 -9.43 -24.67
N TYR A 484 -8.55 -8.47 -25.37
CA TYR A 484 -8.92 -7.16 -24.83
C TYR A 484 -10.46 -7.10 -24.86
N VAL A 485 -11.07 -6.94 -23.69
CA VAL A 485 -12.54 -6.89 -23.52
C VAL A 485 -12.92 -5.55 -22.89
N PHE A 486 -13.94 -4.88 -23.41
CA PHE A 486 -14.35 -3.56 -22.94
C PHE A 486 -15.84 -3.29 -23.17
N ASP A 487 -16.41 -2.36 -22.42
CA ASP A 487 -17.71 -1.75 -22.69
C ASP A 487 -17.60 -0.21 -22.59
N LEU A 488 -18.43 0.49 -23.36
CA LEU A 488 -18.51 1.94 -23.54
C LEU A 488 -20.00 2.35 -23.59
N GLY A 489 -20.79 1.87 -22.63
CA GLY A 489 -22.25 2.00 -22.56
C GLY A 489 -23.07 1.25 -23.63
N ASN A 490 -22.45 0.47 -24.53
CA ASN A 490 -23.10 -0.12 -25.70
C ASN A 490 -23.12 -1.66 -25.73
N GLY A 491 -22.57 -2.32 -24.71
CA GLY A 491 -22.46 -3.77 -24.61
C GLY A 491 -21.02 -4.26 -24.82
N PRO A 492 -20.62 -5.36 -24.15
CA PRO A 492 -19.25 -5.81 -24.09
C PRO A 492 -18.73 -6.28 -25.46
N SER A 493 -17.60 -5.72 -25.86
CA SER A 493 -16.86 -6.02 -27.09
C SER A 493 -15.57 -6.77 -26.76
N LEU A 494 -15.15 -7.68 -27.65
CA LEU A 494 -13.94 -8.52 -27.51
C LEU A 494 -13.06 -8.40 -28.76
N MET A 495 -11.84 -7.88 -28.58
CA MET A 495 -10.75 -7.97 -29.54
C MET A 495 -9.81 -9.12 -29.16
N LYS A 496 -9.38 -9.90 -30.15
CA LYS A 496 -8.37 -10.96 -29.97
C LYS A 496 -7.04 -10.55 -30.59
N GLY A 497 -5.94 -10.86 -29.92
CA GLY A 497 -4.59 -10.66 -30.42
C GLY A 497 -4.32 -11.53 -31.65
N ASN A 498 -3.64 -10.96 -32.64
CA ASN A 498 -3.28 -11.64 -33.89
C ASN A 498 -1.87 -12.24 -33.78
N SER A 499 -1.72 -13.37 -33.10
CA SER A 499 -0.50 -14.19 -33.08
C SER A 499 -0.76 -15.54 -33.76
N ASP A 500 0.23 -16.07 -34.50
CA ASP A 500 0.13 -17.42 -35.12
C ASP A 500 0.23 -18.55 -34.09
N LYS A 501 0.68 -18.23 -32.88
CA LYS A 501 0.96 -19.16 -31.80
C LYS A 501 0.44 -18.62 -30.46
N PRO A 502 0.23 -19.50 -29.47
CA PRO A 502 0.10 -19.11 -28.07
C PRO A 502 1.34 -18.32 -27.61
N VAL A 503 1.12 -17.22 -26.89
CA VAL A 503 2.11 -16.30 -26.32
C VAL A 503 2.37 -16.58 -24.83
N ASN A 504 2.33 -17.87 -24.46
CA ASN A 504 2.69 -18.40 -23.13
C ASN A 504 3.90 -19.35 -23.23
N ASP A 505 4.88 -19.00 -24.06
CA ASP A 505 6.09 -19.77 -24.38
C ASP A 505 7.31 -19.40 -23.51
N ASN A 506 7.08 -18.69 -22.40
CA ASN A 506 8.08 -18.11 -21.51
C ASN A 506 9.03 -17.05 -22.15
N GLN A 507 8.68 -16.50 -23.33
CA GLN A 507 9.33 -15.30 -23.88
C GLN A 507 8.66 -14.00 -23.44
N TRP A 508 9.34 -12.88 -23.66
CA TRP A 508 8.78 -11.54 -23.46
C TRP A 508 7.98 -11.11 -24.69
N HIS A 509 6.67 -10.95 -24.52
CA HIS A 509 5.77 -10.42 -25.55
C HIS A 509 5.38 -8.98 -25.24
N ASN A 510 5.30 -8.14 -26.28
CA ASN A 510 4.88 -6.75 -26.21
C ASN A 510 3.37 -6.66 -26.47
N VAL A 511 2.64 -5.93 -25.63
CA VAL A 511 1.21 -5.68 -25.78
C VAL A 511 0.97 -4.18 -25.78
N VAL A 512 0.38 -3.66 -26.85
CA VAL A 512 -0.17 -2.29 -26.91
C VAL A 512 -1.69 -2.38 -27.06
N VAL A 513 -2.42 -1.65 -26.21
CA VAL A 513 -3.87 -1.45 -26.33
C VAL A 513 -4.16 0.05 -26.35
N SER A 514 -4.70 0.56 -27.45
CA SER A 514 -5.01 1.99 -27.57
C SER A 514 -6.39 2.26 -28.17
N ARG A 515 -6.93 3.45 -27.88
CA ARG A 515 -8.19 3.98 -28.42
C ARG A 515 -7.98 5.44 -28.77
N ASP A 516 -8.22 5.80 -30.03
CA ASP A 516 -8.16 7.20 -30.47
C ASP A 516 -9.50 7.94 -30.24
N PRO A 517 -9.53 9.29 -30.35
CA PRO A 517 -10.77 10.07 -30.20
C PRO A 517 -11.85 9.81 -31.27
N GLY A 518 -11.55 8.98 -32.29
CA GLY A 518 -12.51 8.46 -33.26
C GLY A 518 -13.12 7.11 -32.86
N ASN A 519 -12.84 6.62 -31.64
CA ASN A 519 -13.21 5.29 -31.17
C ASN A 519 -12.69 4.14 -32.06
N VAL A 520 -11.53 4.33 -32.70
CA VAL A 520 -10.76 3.22 -33.27
C VAL A 520 -9.90 2.60 -32.18
N HIS A 521 -10.28 1.40 -31.75
CA HIS A 521 -9.49 0.58 -30.84
C HIS A 521 -8.41 -0.18 -31.62
N THR A 522 -7.22 -0.30 -31.02
CA THR A 522 -6.05 -0.96 -31.60
C THR A 522 -5.46 -1.91 -30.57
N LEU A 523 -5.24 -3.17 -30.95
CA LEU A 523 -4.54 -4.19 -30.18
C LEU A 523 -3.33 -4.66 -30.99
N LYS A 524 -2.10 -4.37 -30.54
CA LYS A 524 -0.85 -4.82 -31.16
C LYS A 524 -0.16 -5.82 -30.24
N ILE A 525 0.09 -7.03 -30.74
CA ILE A 525 0.90 -8.07 -30.09
C ILE A 525 2.19 -8.19 -30.88
N ASP A 526 3.33 -7.89 -30.25
CA ASP A 526 4.64 -7.76 -30.87
C ASP A 526 4.62 -6.87 -32.13
N SER A 527 4.72 -7.45 -33.32
CA SER A 527 4.69 -6.73 -34.61
C SER A 527 3.30 -6.67 -35.26
N ARG A 528 2.29 -7.37 -34.71
CA ARG A 528 1.01 -7.61 -35.39
C ARG A 528 -0.14 -6.86 -34.75
N THR A 529 -0.87 -6.12 -35.58
CA THR A 529 -1.93 -5.20 -35.16
C THR A 529 -3.31 -5.67 -35.60
N VAL A 530 -4.31 -5.49 -34.73
CA VAL A 530 -5.74 -5.61 -35.01
C VAL A 530 -6.41 -4.29 -34.67
N THR A 531 -7.31 -3.81 -35.51
CA THR A 531 -8.08 -2.57 -35.29
C THR A 531 -9.58 -2.82 -35.36
N GLN A 532 -10.35 -2.23 -34.45
CA GLN A 532 -11.81 -2.30 -34.44
C GLN A 532 -12.40 -0.91 -34.13
N HIS A 533 -13.33 -0.45 -34.96
CA HIS A 533 -14.13 0.74 -34.67
C HIS A 533 -15.27 0.36 -33.71
N SER A 534 -15.49 1.14 -32.66
CA SER A 534 -16.63 0.98 -31.75
C SER A 534 -17.62 2.15 -31.87
N ASN A 535 -18.91 1.84 -31.92
CA ASN A 535 -19.96 2.86 -32.00
C ASN A 535 -20.39 3.36 -30.60
N GLY A 536 -19.55 3.13 -29.58
CA GLY A 536 -19.82 3.40 -28.16
C GLY A 536 -19.84 4.88 -27.80
N ALA A 537 -20.02 5.17 -26.52
CA ALA A 537 -19.75 6.49 -25.96
C ALA A 537 -18.31 6.94 -26.33
N ARG A 538 -18.10 8.25 -26.48
CA ARG A 538 -16.75 8.82 -26.74
C ARG A 538 -15.83 8.73 -25.53
N ASN A 539 -16.39 8.49 -24.35
CA ASN A 539 -15.69 8.44 -23.08
C ASN A 539 -15.78 7.04 -22.47
N LEU A 540 -14.75 6.65 -21.70
CA LEU A 540 -14.74 5.45 -20.88
C LEU A 540 -14.69 5.89 -19.41
N ASP A 541 -15.82 5.81 -18.70
CA ASP A 541 -15.98 6.44 -17.38
C ASP A 541 -15.59 5.48 -16.24
N LEU A 542 -14.29 5.17 -16.17
CA LEU A 542 -13.72 4.26 -15.17
C LEU A 542 -13.85 4.77 -13.72
N LYS A 543 -14.04 3.82 -12.80
CA LYS A 543 -14.28 4.02 -11.35
C LYS A 543 -13.71 2.85 -10.54
N GLY A 544 -13.36 3.13 -9.29
CA GLY A 544 -12.71 2.15 -8.43
C GLY A 544 -11.27 1.89 -8.85
N GLU A 545 -10.67 0.84 -8.29
CA GLU A 545 -9.25 0.54 -8.47
C GLU A 545 -8.95 -0.08 -9.84
N LEU A 546 -7.71 0.11 -10.29
CA LEU A 546 -7.13 -0.61 -11.42
C LEU A 546 -6.41 -1.85 -10.88
N TYR A 547 -6.96 -3.02 -11.13
CA TYR A 547 -6.37 -4.29 -10.70
C TYR A 547 -5.41 -4.83 -11.76
N ILE A 548 -4.23 -5.25 -11.32
CA ILE A 548 -3.16 -5.81 -12.16
C ILE A 548 -2.81 -7.21 -11.63
N GLY A 549 -2.71 -8.19 -12.54
CA GLY A 549 -2.34 -9.57 -12.27
C GLY A 549 -3.45 -10.47 -11.72
N GLY A 550 -4.58 -9.93 -11.26
CA GLY A 550 -5.69 -10.75 -10.75
C GLY A 550 -6.72 -9.97 -9.94
N LEU A 551 -7.56 -10.70 -9.20
CA LEU A 551 -8.63 -10.16 -8.35
C LEU A 551 -8.79 -11.03 -7.10
N SER A 552 -9.60 -10.55 -6.14
CA SER A 552 -10.06 -11.42 -5.05
C SER A 552 -10.92 -12.56 -5.59
N LYS A 553 -10.88 -13.73 -4.94
CA LYS A 553 -11.56 -14.96 -5.38
C LYS A 553 -13.07 -14.77 -5.62
N ASN A 554 -13.70 -13.89 -4.83
CA ASN A 554 -15.13 -13.62 -4.93
C ASN A 554 -15.47 -12.77 -6.17
N MET A 555 -14.60 -11.82 -6.55
CA MET A 555 -14.82 -10.89 -7.66
C MET A 555 -14.77 -11.56 -9.04
N PHE A 556 -14.08 -12.70 -9.19
CA PHE A 556 -14.13 -13.50 -10.42
C PHE A 556 -15.54 -14.01 -10.76
N SER A 557 -16.45 -14.12 -9.77
CA SER A 557 -17.85 -14.50 -10.00
C SER A 557 -18.73 -13.35 -10.54
N SER A 558 -18.32 -12.10 -10.31
CA SER A 558 -19.02 -10.88 -10.75
C SER A 558 -18.46 -10.28 -12.05
N LEU A 559 -17.47 -10.92 -12.68
CA LEU A 559 -16.90 -10.44 -13.95
C LEU A 559 -17.93 -10.47 -15.10
N PRO A 560 -17.87 -9.52 -16.05
CA PRO A 560 -18.74 -9.51 -17.23
C PRO A 560 -18.69 -10.83 -18.01
N LYS A 561 -19.83 -11.32 -18.49
CA LYS A 561 -19.98 -12.66 -19.10
C LYS A 561 -19.05 -12.97 -20.27
N LEU A 562 -18.50 -11.95 -20.95
CA LEU A 562 -17.59 -12.11 -22.09
C LEU A 562 -16.13 -12.32 -21.67
N VAL A 563 -15.79 -12.07 -20.39
CA VAL A 563 -14.48 -12.31 -19.78
C VAL A 563 -14.35 -13.78 -19.43
N ALA A 564 -13.29 -14.45 -19.88
CA ALA A 564 -13.09 -15.88 -19.68
C ALA A 564 -12.40 -16.23 -18.35
N SER A 565 -11.52 -15.35 -17.85
CA SER A 565 -10.66 -15.60 -16.68
C SER A 565 -11.44 -15.87 -15.40
N ARG A 566 -11.08 -16.96 -14.72
CA ARG A 566 -11.57 -17.31 -13.37
C ARG A 566 -10.45 -17.44 -12.33
N ASP A 567 -9.23 -17.15 -12.76
CA ASP A 567 -7.96 -17.12 -12.03
C ASP A 567 -7.20 -15.84 -12.43
N GLY A 568 -6.29 -15.38 -11.58
CA GLY A 568 -5.33 -14.32 -11.93
C GLY A 568 -4.19 -14.83 -12.81
N PHE A 569 -3.47 -13.88 -13.41
CA PHE A 569 -2.21 -14.12 -14.11
C PHE A 569 -1.12 -14.60 -13.14
N GLN A 570 -0.25 -15.47 -13.66
CA GLN A 570 0.96 -15.94 -12.99
C GLN A 570 2.11 -15.80 -13.99
N GLY A 571 3.25 -15.24 -13.56
CA GLY A 571 4.34 -14.86 -14.45
C GLY A 571 4.79 -13.42 -14.19
N CYS A 572 5.40 -12.77 -15.18
CA CYS A 572 5.95 -11.42 -15.04
C CYS A 572 5.21 -10.40 -15.91
N LEU A 573 5.16 -9.16 -15.41
CA LEU A 573 4.90 -7.94 -16.18
C LEU A 573 6.15 -7.04 -16.17
N ALA A 574 6.32 -6.21 -17.18
CA ALA A 574 7.37 -5.20 -17.27
C ALA A 574 6.93 -4.03 -18.17
N SER A 575 7.69 -2.93 -18.13
CA SER A 575 7.53 -1.78 -19.03
C SER A 575 6.12 -1.21 -19.08
N VAL A 576 5.40 -1.22 -17.94
CA VAL A 576 3.98 -0.86 -17.86
C VAL A 576 3.79 0.66 -18.01
N ASP A 577 3.08 1.05 -19.06
CA ASP A 577 2.59 2.40 -19.35
C ASP A 577 1.06 2.42 -19.29
N LEU A 578 0.53 3.28 -18.41
CA LEU A 578 -0.89 3.51 -18.17
C LEU A 578 -1.26 4.94 -18.62
N ASN A 579 -1.44 5.11 -19.93
CA ASN A 579 -1.79 6.37 -20.60
C ASN A 579 -0.80 7.51 -20.32
N GLY A 580 0.50 7.21 -20.38
CA GLY A 580 1.61 8.13 -20.10
C GLY A 580 2.16 8.05 -18.67
N ARG A 581 1.51 7.31 -17.75
CA ARG A 581 2.02 7.04 -16.40
C ARG A 581 2.79 5.72 -16.37
N LEU A 582 4.04 5.77 -15.93
CA LEU A 582 4.85 4.59 -15.58
C LEU A 582 4.79 4.39 -14.05
N PRO A 583 3.94 3.49 -13.50
CA PRO A 583 3.96 3.16 -12.08
C PRO A 583 5.14 2.23 -11.75
N ASP A 584 5.76 2.42 -10.59
CA ASP A 584 6.46 1.32 -9.90
C ASP A 584 5.37 0.40 -9.35
N LEU A 585 5.17 -0.77 -9.95
CA LEU A 585 4.03 -1.64 -9.64
C LEU A 585 3.95 -2.03 -8.15
N ILE A 586 5.06 -2.04 -7.42
CA ILE A 586 5.10 -2.43 -6.01
C ILE A 586 5.03 -1.21 -5.08
N ALA A 587 5.59 -0.07 -5.46
CA ALA A 587 5.59 1.15 -4.63
C ALA A 587 4.36 2.05 -4.83
N ASP A 588 3.74 2.05 -6.02
CA ASP A 588 2.50 2.80 -6.31
C ASP A 588 1.22 2.02 -5.96
N ALA A 589 1.35 0.78 -5.46
CA ALA A 589 0.23 -0.08 -5.11
C ALA A 589 -0.56 0.44 -3.90
N LEU A 590 -1.87 0.59 -4.08
CA LEU A 590 -2.84 0.82 -2.99
C LEU A 590 -2.93 -0.43 -2.11
N HIS A 591 -3.03 -1.60 -2.75
CA HIS A 591 -3.10 -2.91 -2.12
C HIS A 591 -2.23 -3.93 -2.88
N ARG A 592 -1.54 -4.81 -2.15
CA ARG A 592 -0.72 -5.91 -2.68
C ARG A 592 -1.13 -7.20 -2.00
N ILE A 593 -1.68 -8.12 -2.77
CA ILE A 593 -2.21 -9.41 -2.30
C ILE A 593 -1.39 -10.54 -2.91
N GLY A 594 -1.13 -11.58 -2.12
CA GLY A 594 -0.28 -12.71 -2.53
C GLY A 594 1.21 -12.34 -2.61
N GLN A 595 1.94 -13.07 -3.44
CA GLN A 595 3.39 -12.96 -3.59
C GLN A 595 3.74 -12.25 -4.89
N VAL A 596 3.91 -10.92 -4.80
CA VAL A 596 4.32 -10.06 -5.91
C VAL A 596 5.71 -9.48 -5.62
N GLU A 597 6.72 -9.74 -6.44
CA GLU A 597 8.14 -9.44 -6.16
C GLU A 597 8.84 -8.74 -7.35
N ARG A 598 9.86 -7.92 -7.09
CA ARG A 598 10.68 -7.31 -8.16
C ARG A 598 11.59 -8.36 -8.79
N GLY A 599 11.86 -8.21 -10.08
CA GLY A 599 12.59 -9.17 -10.90
C GLY A 599 11.67 -10.02 -11.77
N CYS A 600 12.28 -10.67 -12.77
CA CYS A 600 11.64 -11.68 -13.61
C CYS A 600 12.65 -12.73 -14.05
N ASP A 601 13.38 -13.27 -13.08
CA ASP A 601 14.25 -14.42 -13.30
C ASP A 601 13.41 -15.60 -13.80
N GLY A 602 12.18 -15.75 -13.28
CA GLY A 602 11.23 -16.78 -13.70
C GLY A 602 11.70 -18.16 -13.26
N PRO A 603 11.18 -19.25 -13.86
CA PRO A 603 11.69 -20.59 -13.59
C PRO A 603 13.07 -20.70 -14.23
N SER A 604 14.10 -20.42 -13.42
CA SER A 604 15.51 -20.51 -13.81
C SER A 604 15.91 -21.91 -14.30
N THR A 605 15.16 -22.91 -13.83
CA THR A 605 15.18 -24.30 -14.26
C THR A 605 13.76 -24.87 -14.33
N THR A 606 13.51 -25.73 -15.32
CA THR A 606 12.30 -26.55 -15.39
C THR A 606 12.59 -27.98 -14.94
N CYS A 607 11.59 -28.69 -14.41
CA CYS A 607 11.71 -30.11 -14.12
C CYS A 607 12.08 -30.92 -15.38
N THR A 608 13.17 -31.69 -15.29
CA THR A 608 13.57 -32.73 -16.24
C THR A 608 13.59 -34.09 -15.53
N GLU A 609 13.78 -35.18 -16.27
CA GLU A 609 13.93 -36.53 -15.69
C GLU A 609 15.17 -36.67 -14.80
N GLU A 610 16.16 -35.77 -14.94
CA GLU A 610 17.40 -35.74 -14.16
C GLU A 610 17.39 -34.70 -13.01
N SER A 611 16.33 -33.87 -12.89
CA SER A 611 16.25 -32.79 -11.89
C SER A 611 16.33 -33.28 -10.43
N CYS A 612 15.85 -34.48 -10.14
CA CYS A 612 15.79 -35.04 -8.79
C CYS A 612 16.35 -36.47 -8.78
N ALA A 613 17.36 -36.72 -7.96
CA ALA A 613 17.96 -38.05 -7.82
C ALA A 613 17.06 -39.03 -7.07
N ASN A 614 17.39 -40.33 -7.14
CA ASN A 614 16.83 -41.39 -6.28
C ASN A 614 15.29 -41.51 -6.29
N GLN A 615 14.65 -41.18 -7.41
CA GLN A 615 13.19 -41.10 -7.60
C GLN A 615 12.50 -40.03 -6.72
N GLY A 616 13.19 -38.94 -6.39
CA GLY A 616 12.57 -37.75 -5.80
C GLY A 616 11.57 -37.11 -6.76
N VAL A 617 10.43 -36.64 -6.25
CA VAL A 617 9.38 -36.06 -7.10
C VAL A 617 9.75 -34.61 -7.41
N CYS A 618 9.97 -34.28 -8.69
CA CYS A 618 10.22 -32.91 -9.12
C CYS A 618 8.93 -32.09 -9.09
N LEU A 619 8.93 -31.04 -8.27
CA LEU A 619 7.84 -30.08 -8.11
C LEU A 619 8.24 -28.77 -8.78
N GLN A 620 7.62 -28.46 -9.91
CA GLN A 620 7.85 -27.21 -10.62
C GLN A 620 7.33 -26.03 -9.77
N GLN A 621 8.24 -25.13 -9.40
CA GLN A 621 7.92 -23.84 -8.79
C GLN A 621 7.94 -22.74 -9.84
N TRP A 622 7.61 -21.51 -9.45
CA TRP A 622 7.67 -20.36 -10.35
C TRP A 622 9.13 -19.87 -10.58
N ASP A 623 10.04 -20.06 -9.61
CA ASP A 623 11.45 -19.59 -9.59
C ASP A 623 12.47 -20.66 -10.03
N GLY A 624 12.05 -21.92 -10.06
CA GLY A 624 12.85 -23.09 -10.44
C GLY A 624 12.06 -24.37 -10.19
N PHE A 625 12.74 -25.45 -9.80
CA PHE A 625 12.09 -26.64 -9.25
C PHE A 625 12.55 -26.92 -7.82
N THR A 626 11.75 -27.70 -7.08
CA THR A 626 12.14 -28.32 -5.80
C THR A 626 11.89 -29.82 -5.86
N CYS A 627 12.66 -30.61 -5.11
CA CYS A 627 12.49 -32.06 -5.07
C CYS A 627 11.86 -32.52 -3.76
N ASP A 628 10.74 -33.25 -3.82
CA ASP A 628 10.21 -33.98 -2.67
C ASP A 628 10.96 -35.30 -2.49
N CYS A 629 11.80 -35.33 -1.45
CA CYS A 629 12.64 -36.47 -1.09
C CYS A 629 11.97 -37.42 -0.08
N THR A 630 10.74 -37.16 0.39
CA THR A 630 10.10 -37.93 1.49
C THR A 630 10.07 -39.43 1.24
N MET A 631 9.86 -39.86 0.00
CA MET A 631 9.80 -41.27 -0.40
C MET A 631 11.14 -41.83 -0.93
N THR A 632 12.28 -41.16 -0.71
CA THR A 632 13.58 -41.54 -1.33
C THR A 632 14.58 -42.20 -0.38
N SER A 633 14.46 -42.00 0.94
CA SER A 633 15.51 -42.20 1.97
C SER A 633 16.74 -41.25 1.89
N TYR A 634 16.78 -40.35 0.90
CA TYR A 634 17.80 -39.32 0.75
C TYR A 634 17.27 -37.94 1.19
N GLY A 635 18.17 -36.97 1.29
CA GLY A 635 17.89 -35.58 1.60
C GLY A 635 18.58 -34.62 0.62
N GLY A 636 18.74 -33.38 1.06
CA GLY A 636 19.29 -32.32 0.22
C GLY A 636 18.28 -31.71 -0.75
N PRO A 637 18.68 -30.67 -1.51
CA PRO A 637 17.78 -29.95 -2.42
C PRO A 637 17.36 -30.77 -3.65
N VAL A 638 18.13 -31.82 -4.01
CA VAL A 638 17.94 -32.65 -5.20
C VAL A 638 17.86 -34.16 -4.88
N CYS A 639 17.56 -34.52 -3.63
CA CYS A 639 17.42 -35.90 -3.15
C CYS A 639 18.66 -36.79 -3.35
N ASN A 640 19.87 -36.21 -3.25
CA ASN A 640 21.14 -36.91 -3.44
C ASN A 640 22.04 -36.91 -2.20
N ASP A 641 21.71 -36.16 -1.15
CA ASP A 641 22.47 -36.17 0.11
C ASP A 641 22.03 -37.40 0.94
N PRO A 642 22.94 -38.10 1.64
CA PRO A 642 22.57 -39.27 2.44
C PRO A 642 21.62 -38.90 3.59
N GLY A 643 20.54 -39.66 3.75
CA GLY A 643 19.63 -39.51 4.89
C GLY A 643 20.30 -39.89 6.22
N THR A 644 19.74 -39.42 7.34
CA THR A 644 20.26 -39.72 8.69
C THR A 644 20.33 -41.24 8.88
N THR A 645 21.55 -41.75 9.08
CA THR A 645 21.87 -43.18 8.99
C THR A 645 22.41 -43.73 10.30
N TYR A 646 21.86 -44.85 10.75
CA TYR A 646 22.30 -45.59 11.92
C TYR A 646 22.75 -47.01 11.58
N ILE A 647 23.82 -47.46 12.23
CA ILE A 647 24.30 -48.85 12.23
C ILE A 647 23.72 -49.58 13.44
N PHE A 648 23.08 -50.72 13.18
CA PHE A 648 22.56 -51.66 14.17
C PHE A 648 23.58 -52.79 14.32
N GLY A 649 24.21 -52.88 15.49
CA GLY A 649 25.31 -53.79 15.80
C GLY A 649 24.89 -55.22 16.14
N LYS A 650 25.88 -56.09 16.34
CA LYS A 650 25.67 -57.47 16.82
C LYS A 650 24.97 -57.43 18.19
N GLY A 651 23.96 -58.28 18.36
CA GLY A 651 23.06 -58.27 19.53
C GLY A 651 21.80 -57.42 19.35
N GLY A 652 21.73 -56.63 18.28
CA GLY A 652 20.59 -55.78 17.94
C GLY A 652 20.54 -54.47 18.73
N ALA A 653 19.72 -53.56 18.22
CA ALA A 653 19.36 -52.30 18.86
C ALA A 653 17.88 -52.00 18.60
N LEU A 654 17.33 -51.05 19.35
CA LEU A 654 15.96 -50.56 19.18
C LEU A 654 15.96 -49.03 19.24
N ILE A 655 15.31 -48.38 18.28
CA ILE A 655 14.91 -46.98 18.38
C ILE A 655 13.39 -46.97 18.51
N THR A 656 12.85 -46.31 19.53
CA THR A 656 11.41 -46.22 19.77
C THR A 656 11.00 -44.75 19.87
N TYR A 657 10.23 -44.27 18.90
CA TYR A 657 9.47 -43.02 19.02
C TYR A 657 8.10 -43.33 19.62
N THR A 658 7.67 -42.57 20.62
CA THR A 658 6.37 -42.77 21.31
C THR A 658 5.52 -41.50 21.17
N TRP A 659 4.33 -41.59 20.57
CA TRP A 659 3.43 -40.44 20.55
C TRP A 659 2.90 -40.13 21.96
N PRO A 660 2.88 -38.84 22.37
CA PRO A 660 2.15 -38.42 23.57
C PRO A 660 0.68 -38.90 23.51
N PRO A 661 0.04 -39.22 24.65
CA PRO A 661 -1.27 -39.88 24.65
C PRO A 661 -2.38 -39.16 23.89
N ASN A 662 -2.32 -37.82 23.81
CA ASN A 662 -3.32 -36.98 23.14
C ASN A 662 -3.08 -36.87 21.63
N ASP A 663 -1.84 -37.06 21.17
CA ASP A 663 -1.39 -36.73 19.81
C ASP A 663 -1.33 -37.96 18.89
N ARG A 664 -1.87 -39.09 19.35
CA ARG A 664 -1.83 -40.39 18.67
C ARG A 664 -2.66 -40.37 17.38
N PRO A 665 -2.04 -40.39 16.19
CA PRO A 665 -2.79 -40.26 14.96
C PRO A 665 -3.65 -41.49 14.68
N SER A 666 -4.77 -41.28 14.00
CA SER A 666 -5.64 -42.35 13.49
C SER A 666 -5.85 -42.13 12.00
N THR A 667 -5.27 -43.00 11.15
CA THR A 667 -5.06 -42.70 9.73
C THR A 667 -5.87 -43.61 8.81
N ARG A 668 -6.50 -43.04 7.76
CA ARG A 668 -7.05 -43.85 6.65
C ARG A 668 -5.97 -44.25 5.62
N MET A 669 -4.92 -43.44 5.51
CA MET A 669 -3.82 -43.64 4.58
C MET A 669 -2.49 -43.53 5.33
N ASP A 670 -1.53 -44.38 4.99
CA ASP A 670 -0.16 -44.31 5.51
C ASP A 670 0.86 -44.25 4.37
N ARG A 671 2.01 -43.64 4.62
CA ARG A 671 3.19 -43.67 3.74
C ARG A 671 4.44 -43.91 4.59
N LEU A 672 5.20 -44.93 4.21
CA LEU A 672 6.48 -45.32 4.83
C LEU A 672 7.55 -45.40 3.73
N ALA A 673 8.72 -44.81 3.97
CA ALA A 673 9.90 -45.01 3.15
C ALA A 673 11.15 -45.18 4.01
N VAL A 674 12.05 -46.10 3.65
CA VAL A 674 13.29 -46.34 4.39
C VAL A 674 14.37 -46.93 3.50
N GLY A 675 15.61 -46.49 3.71
CA GLY A 675 16.80 -47.09 3.12
C GLY A 675 17.49 -48.03 4.12
N PHE A 676 18.05 -49.15 3.69
CA PHE A 676 18.81 -50.06 4.56
C PHE A 676 19.85 -50.89 3.80
N SER A 677 20.77 -51.51 4.54
CA SER A 677 21.66 -52.56 4.01
C SER A 677 21.85 -53.67 5.04
N THR A 678 21.79 -54.95 4.61
CA THR A 678 22.00 -56.11 5.50
C THR A 678 22.41 -57.38 4.75
N HIS A 679 22.97 -58.34 5.49
CA HIS A 679 23.15 -59.73 5.07
C HIS A 679 22.15 -60.70 5.75
N GLN A 680 21.24 -60.20 6.59
CA GLN A 680 20.25 -61.04 7.27
C GLN A 680 19.12 -61.45 6.31
N ARG A 681 18.75 -62.73 6.34
CA ARG A 681 17.60 -63.27 5.58
C ARG A 681 16.27 -63.21 6.34
N SER A 682 16.26 -62.84 7.62
CA SER A 682 15.04 -62.68 8.40
C SER A 682 15.26 -61.67 9.52
N ALA A 683 14.50 -60.57 9.52
CA ALA A 683 14.59 -59.47 10.49
C ALA A 683 13.33 -58.60 10.45
N VAL A 684 12.99 -57.89 11.53
CA VAL A 684 11.99 -56.81 11.52
C VAL A 684 12.70 -55.46 11.47
N LEU A 685 12.35 -54.59 10.51
CA LEU A 685 13.02 -53.32 10.28
C LEU A 685 12.28 -52.19 11.01
N VAL A 686 10.99 -52.03 10.73
CA VAL A 686 10.13 -50.99 11.30
C VAL A 686 8.79 -51.60 11.69
N ARG A 687 8.31 -51.29 12.90
CA ARG A 687 6.99 -51.67 13.38
C ARG A 687 6.29 -50.46 14.00
N VAL A 688 5.05 -50.22 13.62
CA VAL A 688 4.15 -49.25 14.25
C VAL A 688 3.07 -50.03 14.99
N ASP A 689 2.88 -49.74 16.27
CA ASP A 689 1.88 -50.38 17.13
C ASP A 689 0.81 -49.36 17.56
N SER A 690 -0.45 -49.80 17.60
CA SER A 690 -1.56 -49.03 18.19
C SER A 690 -1.50 -48.97 19.72
N ALA A 691 -2.37 -48.15 20.30
CA ALA A 691 -2.62 -48.12 21.74
C ALA A 691 -3.10 -49.50 22.26
N SER A 692 -2.70 -49.82 23.50
CA SER A 692 -2.96 -51.10 24.14
C SER A 692 -4.43 -51.53 24.06
N GLY A 693 -4.67 -52.69 23.44
CA GLY A 693 -6.00 -53.29 23.33
C GLY A 693 -6.75 -53.03 22.01
N LEU A 694 -6.22 -52.21 21.11
CA LEU A 694 -6.82 -52.01 19.77
C LEU A 694 -6.42 -53.09 18.77
N GLY A 695 -5.14 -53.49 18.76
CA GLY A 695 -4.64 -54.60 17.93
C GLY A 695 -4.15 -54.21 16.54
N ASP A 696 -4.49 -53.02 16.04
CA ASP A 696 -3.96 -52.49 14.78
C ASP A 696 -2.44 -52.35 14.82
N TYR A 697 -1.76 -52.67 13.72
CA TYR A 697 -0.31 -52.55 13.60
C TYR A 697 0.15 -52.49 12.13
N LEU A 698 1.40 -52.07 11.90
CA LEU A 698 2.06 -52.09 10.59
C LEU A 698 3.52 -52.53 10.79
N GLN A 699 3.98 -53.56 10.08
CA GLN A 699 5.33 -54.11 10.24
C GLN A 699 6.03 -54.39 8.90
N LEU A 700 7.05 -53.57 8.62
CA LEU A 700 8.04 -53.80 7.56
C LEU A 700 9.11 -54.78 8.07
N HIS A 701 9.34 -55.84 7.30
CA HIS A 701 10.28 -56.90 7.65
C HIS A 701 10.98 -57.46 6.41
N ILE A 702 12.05 -58.22 6.66
CA ILE A 702 12.67 -59.11 5.68
C ILE A 702 12.31 -60.53 6.09
N ASP A 703 11.89 -61.37 5.15
CA ASP A 703 11.91 -62.82 5.33
C ASP A 703 12.41 -63.55 4.09
N GLN A 704 13.07 -64.69 4.30
CA GLN A 704 13.83 -65.49 3.32
C GLN A 704 14.91 -64.74 2.49
N GLY A 705 15.11 -63.44 2.73
CA GLY A 705 16.01 -62.55 1.97
C GLY A 705 15.27 -61.49 1.12
N THR A 706 13.95 -61.51 1.13
CA THR A 706 13.03 -60.59 0.40
C THR A 706 12.28 -59.67 1.37
N VAL A 707 11.74 -58.55 0.87
CA VAL A 707 10.99 -57.58 1.70
C VAL A 707 9.50 -57.94 1.76
N GLY A 708 8.92 -57.84 2.96
CA GLY A 708 7.48 -57.94 3.19
C GLY A 708 6.94 -56.86 4.13
N VAL A 709 5.69 -56.43 3.91
CA VAL A 709 4.92 -55.62 4.85
C VAL A 709 3.65 -56.37 5.22
N ILE A 710 3.44 -56.49 6.53
CA ILE A 710 2.22 -57.06 7.11
C ILE A 710 1.58 -56.01 8.02
N PHE A 711 0.26 -55.78 7.88
CA PHE A 711 -0.46 -54.79 8.66
C PHE A 711 -1.89 -55.23 8.99
N ASN A 712 -2.46 -54.67 10.06
CA ASN A 712 -3.84 -54.86 10.46
C ASN A 712 -4.46 -53.52 10.88
N VAL A 713 -5.73 -53.33 10.52
CA VAL A 713 -6.54 -52.11 10.75
C VAL A 713 -7.96 -52.47 11.25
N GLY A 714 -8.06 -53.55 12.02
CA GLY A 714 -9.27 -54.03 12.68
C GLY A 714 -9.96 -55.24 12.03
N THR A 715 -9.25 -55.96 11.15
CA THR A 715 -9.78 -57.14 10.43
C THR A 715 -8.75 -58.28 10.44
N ASP A 716 -8.62 -59.06 9.37
CA ASP A 716 -7.50 -59.98 9.17
C ASP A 716 -6.20 -59.24 8.81
N ASP A 717 -5.06 -59.88 9.02
CA ASP A 717 -3.74 -59.38 8.63
C ASP A 717 -3.60 -59.34 7.09
N ILE A 718 -3.17 -58.21 6.55
CA ILE A 718 -2.95 -58.00 5.11
C ILE A 718 -1.44 -57.99 4.86
N THR A 719 -0.97 -58.94 4.04
CA THR A 719 0.42 -59.01 3.58
C THR A 719 0.57 -58.45 2.16
N ILE A 720 1.73 -57.84 1.90
CA ILE A 720 2.23 -57.49 0.57
C ILE A 720 3.76 -57.62 0.58
N ASP A 721 4.30 -58.30 -0.42
CA ASP A 721 5.69 -58.74 -0.46
C ASP A 721 6.33 -58.40 -1.81
N GLU A 722 7.66 -58.28 -1.86
CA GLU A 722 8.44 -58.18 -3.09
C GLU A 722 9.36 -59.41 -3.21
N PRO A 723 8.89 -60.50 -3.85
CA PRO A 723 9.62 -61.76 -3.92
C PRO A 723 10.78 -61.75 -4.92
N ASN A 724 10.89 -60.74 -5.79
CA ASN A 724 11.91 -60.67 -6.83
C ASN A 724 13.17 -59.90 -6.36
N ALA A 725 13.04 -59.01 -5.39
CA ALA A 725 14.16 -58.22 -4.84
C ALA A 725 14.83 -58.93 -3.65
N ILE A 726 15.98 -59.58 -3.91
CA ILE A 726 16.85 -60.09 -2.85
C ILE A 726 17.61 -58.91 -2.21
N VAL A 727 17.24 -58.56 -0.98
CA VAL A 727 17.80 -57.41 -0.22
C VAL A 727 18.81 -57.81 0.86
N SER A 728 19.07 -59.11 1.01
CA SER A 728 20.03 -59.65 1.99
C SER A 728 21.45 -59.82 1.43
N ASP A 729 21.85 -59.02 0.44
CA ASP A 729 23.14 -59.16 -0.26
C ASP A 729 24.23 -58.22 0.26
N GLY A 730 23.88 -57.26 1.13
CA GLY A 730 24.76 -56.26 1.73
C GLY A 730 24.80 -54.90 1.03
N LYS A 731 24.10 -54.72 -0.10
CA LYS A 731 23.95 -53.42 -0.76
C LYS A 731 22.91 -52.55 -0.06
N TYR A 732 22.83 -51.29 -0.47
CA TYR A 732 21.82 -50.34 -0.02
C TYR A 732 20.55 -50.48 -0.88
N HIS A 733 19.42 -50.67 -0.22
CA HIS A 733 18.10 -50.81 -0.83
C HIS A 733 17.13 -49.77 -0.24
N VAL A 734 16.18 -49.29 -1.05
CA VAL A 734 15.12 -48.36 -0.64
C VAL A 734 13.77 -49.03 -0.78
N VAL A 735 13.00 -49.07 0.32
CA VAL A 735 11.62 -49.56 0.33
C VAL A 735 10.65 -48.39 0.42
N ARG A 736 9.59 -48.44 -0.39
CA ARG A 736 8.45 -47.52 -0.37
C ARG A 736 7.17 -48.33 -0.16
N PHE A 737 6.41 -48.00 0.87
CA PHE A 737 5.11 -48.59 1.16
C PHE A 737 4.05 -47.51 1.29
N THR A 738 2.86 -47.74 0.72
CA THR A 738 1.68 -46.89 0.97
C THR A 738 0.45 -47.73 1.28
N ARG A 739 -0.45 -47.19 2.10
CA ARG A 739 -1.75 -47.80 2.44
C ARG A 739 -2.88 -46.81 2.16
N SER A 740 -4.04 -47.31 1.74
CA SER A 740 -5.30 -46.59 1.69
C SER A 740 -6.46 -47.55 2.03
N GLY A 741 -6.93 -47.47 3.27
CA GLY A 741 -7.85 -48.49 3.80
C GLY A 741 -7.16 -49.85 3.94
N GLY A 742 -7.76 -50.90 3.37
CA GLY A 742 -7.13 -52.21 3.21
C GLY A 742 -6.24 -52.34 1.96
N ASN A 743 -6.31 -51.39 1.01
CA ASN A 743 -5.46 -51.41 -0.17
C ASN A 743 -4.04 -50.98 0.22
N ALA A 744 -3.02 -51.61 -0.35
CA ALA A 744 -1.63 -51.24 -0.13
C ALA A 744 -0.77 -51.37 -1.39
N THR A 745 0.32 -50.62 -1.44
CA THR A 745 1.37 -50.74 -2.46
C THR A 745 2.73 -50.92 -1.81
N LEU A 746 3.62 -51.67 -2.46
CA LEU A 746 4.99 -51.91 -2.05
C LEU A 746 5.91 -51.81 -3.26
N GLN A 747 7.03 -51.12 -3.10
CA GLN A 747 8.09 -51.04 -4.10
C GLN A 747 9.44 -51.17 -3.41
N VAL A 748 10.38 -51.86 -4.06
CA VAL A 748 11.78 -51.93 -3.66
C VAL A 748 12.64 -51.38 -4.80
N ASP A 749 13.55 -50.45 -4.49
CA ASP A 749 14.45 -49.79 -5.44
C ASP A 749 13.73 -49.22 -6.66
N SER A 750 13.96 -49.82 -7.85
CA SER A 750 13.33 -49.51 -9.13
C SER A 750 12.55 -50.69 -9.71
N TRP A 751 12.18 -51.68 -8.88
CA TRP A 751 11.25 -52.73 -9.29
C TRP A 751 9.85 -52.14 -9.54
N PRO A 752 8.98 -52.85 -10.31
CA PRO A 752 7.58 -52.47 -10.44
C PRO A 752 6.89 -52.32 -9.09
N VAL A 753 5.87 -51.47 -9.02
CA VAL A 753 5.06 -51.34 -7.81
C VAL A 753 4.13 -52.56 -7.71
N ASN A 754 4.29 -53.35 -6.65
CA ASN A 754 3.31 -54.38 -6.30
C ASN A 754 2.11 -53.72 -5.64
N GLU A 755 0.90 -54.16 -6.01
CA GLU A 755 -0.36 -53.63 -5.50
C GLU A 755 -1.19 -54.76 -4.86
N ARG A 756 -1.69 -54.53 -3.65
CA ARG A 756 -2.54 -55.46 -2.90
C ARG A 756 -3.92 -54.84 -2.72
N TYR A 757 -4.89 -55.40 -3.44
CA TYR A 757 -6.31 -55.13 -3.28
C TYR A 757 -6.96 -56.36 -2.62
N PRO A 758 -7.04 -56.43 -1.27
CA PRO A 758 -7.64 -57.58 -0.60
C PRO A 758 -9.13 -57.64 -0.93
N ALA A 759 -9.56 -58.70 -1.62
CA ALA A 759 -10.92 -58.82 -2.12
C ALA A 759 -11.93 -59.14 -1.00
N GLY A 760 -13.01 -58.35 -0.92
CA GLY A 760 -14.19 -58.68 -0.14
C GLY A 760 -15.29 -59.28 -1.02
N ASN A 761 -15.54 -60.59 -0.91
CA ASN A 761 -16.73 -61.22 -1.48
C ASN A 761 -16.90 -62.67 -0.99
N PHE A 762 -18.12 -63.07 -0.64
CA PHE A 762 -18.72 -64.41 -0.86
C PHE A 762 -20.18 -64.53 -0.33
N ASP A 763 -20.84 -63.42 0.03
CA ASP A 763 -22.16 -63.49 0.68
C ASP A 763 -23.30 -64.00 -0.19
N ASN A 764 -23.26 -63.87 -1.52
CA ASN A 764 -24.41 -64.23 -2.38
C ASN A 764 -24.88 -65.69 -2.24
N GLU A 765 -23.97 -66.67 -2.06
CA GLU A 765 -24.36 -68.06 -1.83
C GLU A 765 -24.94 -68.29 -0.42
N ARG A 766 -24.38 -67.62 0.60
CA ARG A 766 -24.92 -67.66 1.97
C ARG A 766 -26.27 -66.95 2.06
N LEU A 767 -26.46 -65.85 1.34
CA LEU A 767 -27.70 -65.09 1.24
C LEU A 767 -28.81 -65.92 0.59
N ALA A 768 -28.50 -66.72 -0.43
CA ALA A 768 -29.45 -67.66 -1.03
C ALA A 768 -29.94 -68.72 -0.02
N ILE A 769 -29.04 -69.28 0.78
CA ILE A 769 -29.36 -70.28 1.83
C ILE A 769 -30.14 -69.64 2.99
N ALA A 770 -29.77 -68.43 3.41
CA ALA A 770 -30.43 -67.70 4.50
C ALA A 770 -31.85 -67.24 4.11
N ARG A 771 -32.06 -66.74 2.88
CA ARG A 771 -33.36 -66.27 2.38
C ARG A 771 -34.46 -67.34 2.42
N GLN A 772 -34.11 -68.63 2.32
CA GLN A 772 -35.09 -69.72 2.42
C GLN A 772 -35.61 -69.99 3.85
N ARG A 773 -35.06 -69.35 4.89
CA ARG A 773 -35.38 -69.62 6.30
C ARG A 773 -35.91 -68.43 7.11
N ILE A 774 -35.99 -67.24 6.52
CA ILE A 774 -36.34 -65.99 7.24
C ILE A 774 -37.70 -65.45 6.76
N PRO A 775 -38.68 -65.20 7.65
CA PRO A 775 -39.97 -64.61 7.27
C PRO A 775 -39.83 -63.20 6.68
N TYR A 776 -40.66 -62.90 5.67
CA TYR A 776 -40.59 -61.69 4.84
C TYR A 776 -40.59 -60.34 5.60
N ARG A 777 -41.03 -60.31 6.87
CA ARG A 777 -41.05 -59.11 7.73
C ARG A 777 -39.69 -58.75 8.34
N LEU A 778 -38.72 -59.67 8.35
CA LEU A 778 -37.39 -59.46 8.97
C LEU A 778 -36.29 -59.13 7.95
N GLY A 779 -36.54 -59.31 6.65
CA GLY A 779 -35.52 -59.17 5.59
C GLY A 779 -34.72 -57.87 5.68
N ARG A 780 -35.39 -56.73 5.73
CA ARG A 780 -34.74 -55.40 5.69
C ARG A 780 -33.74 -55.15 6.83
N VAL A 781 -34.06 -55.62 8.04
CA VAL A 781 -33.18 -55.47 9.22
C VAL A 781 -31.97 -56.41 9.14
N VAL A 782 -32.15 -57.59 8.53
CA VAL A 782 -31.06 -58.52 8.25
C VAL A 782 -30.19 -58.01 7.10
N ASP A 783 -30.76 -57.39 6.07
CA ASP A 783 -30.02 -56.72 4.98
C ASP A 783 -29.14 -55.57 5.55
N GLU A 784 -29.67 -54.72 6.43
CA GLU A 784 -28.90 -53.66 7.12
C GLU A 784 -27.81 -54.23 8.05
N TRP A 785 -28.09 -55.30 8.79
CA TRP A 785 -27.10 -55.93 9.69
C TRP A 785 -25.98 -56.66 8.95
N LEU A 786 -26.26 -57.25 7.78
CA LEU A 786 -25.25 -57.89 6.94
C LEU A 786 -24.32 -56.87 6.28
N LEU A 787 -24.84 -55.69 5.87
CA LEU A 787 -24.04 -54.60 5.32
C LEU A 787 -22.98 -54.07 6.30
N ASP A 788 -23.23 -54.17 7.62
CA ASP A 788 -22.30 -53.74 8.66
C ASP A 788 -21.16 -54.76 8.92
N LYS A 789 -21.35 -56.04 8.54
CA LYS A 789 -20.35 -57.11 8.72
C LYS A 789 -19.45 -57.37 7.50
N GLY A 790 -19.76 -56.79 6.34
CA GLY A 790 -19.00 -56.99 5.09
C GLY A 790 -17.92 -55.94 4.78
N ARG A 791 -17.72 -54.92 5.63
CA ARG A 791 -16.76 -53.83 5.37
C ARG A 791 -15.40 -54.13 5.97
N GLN A 792 -14.35 -54.07 5.14
CA GLN A 792 -12.99 -53.85 5.66
C GLN A 792 -12.95 -52.54 6.44
N LEU A 793 -12.43 -52.58 7.67
CA LEU A 793 -12.07 -51.37 8.38
C LEU A 793 -10.89 -50.69 7.67
N THR A 794 -10.87 -49.36 7.71
CA THR A 794 -9.99 -48.56 6.85
C THR A 794 -9.01 -47.67 7.62
N ILE A 795 -9.13 -47.64 8.95
CA ILE A 795 -8.42 -46.71 9.81
C ILE A 795 -7.46 -47.51 10.69
N PHE A 796 -6.18 -47.14 10.69
CA PHE A 796 -5.22 -47.59 11.70
C PHE A 796 -5.41 -46.66 12.91
N ASN A 797 -5.94 -47.17 14.01
CA ASN A 797 -6.45 -46.38 15.13
C ASN A 797 -5.38 -46.15 16.21
N SER A 798 -5.31 -44.91 16.71
CA SER A 798 -4.49 -44.46 17.84
C SER A 798 -3.07 -45.04 17.85
N GLN A 799 -2.28 -44.72 16.82
CA GLN A 799 -0.88 -45.15 16.69
C GLN A 799 -0.09 -44.64 17.90
N ALA A 800 0.58 -45.54 18.63
CA ALA A 800 1.16 -45.25 19.95
C ALA A 800 2.69 -45.26 19.96
N ALA A 801 3.34 -46.09 19.14
CA ALA A 801 4.79 -46.09 18.98
C ALA A 801 5.26 -46.52 17.59
N ILE A 802 6.38 -45.96 17.13
CA ILE A 802 7.19 -46.44 16.00
C ILE A 802 8.46 -47.05 16.57
N LYS A 803 8.75 -48.31 16.24
CA LYS A 803 9.91 -49.07 16.68
C LYS A 803 10.76 -49.45 15.47
N ILE A 804 12.09 -49.34 15.60
CA ILE A 804 13.05 -49.58 14.53
C ILE A 804 14.12 -50.54 15.05
N GLY A 805 14.37 -51.63 14.32
CA GLY A 805 15.42 -52.61 14.62
C GLY A 805 14.95 -53.97 15.16
N GLY A 806 13.63 -54.19 15.34
CA GLY A 806 13.03 -55.52 15.51
C GLY A 806 13.41 -56.33 16.76
N ARG A 807 14.17 -55.73 17.69
CA ARG A 807 14.68 -56.39 18.91
C ARG A 807 13.57 -56.83 19.85
N ASP A 808 12.48 -56.07 19.94
CA ASP A 808 11.28 -56.40 20.73
C ASP A 808 10.43 -57.51 20.10
N GLN A 809 10.53 -57.70 18.78
CA GLN A 809 9.83 -58.74 18.01
C GLN A 809 10.63 -60.06 17.92
N GLY A 810 11.73 -60.20 18.67
CA GLY A 810 12.60 -61.37 18.64
C GLY A 810 13.35 -61.60 17.31
N ARG A 811 13.25 -60.67 16.36
CA ARG A 811 13.87 -60.72 15.02
C ARG A 811 14.78 -59.48 14.82
N PRO A 812 15.83 -59.32 15.63
CA PRO A 812 16.65 -58.11 15.65
C PRO A 812 17.37 -57.86 14.33
N PHE A 813 17.23 -56.65 13.80
CA PHE A 813 17.96 -56.18 12.64
C PHE A 813 19.44 -55.90 12.98
N GLN A 814 20.33 -56.24 12.05
CA GLN A 814 21.75 -55.92 12.06
C GLN A 814 22.15 -55.47 10.65
N GLY A 815 22.73 -54.27 10.55
CA GLY A 815 22.95 -53.62 9.26
C GLY A 815 22.96 -52.09 9.40
N GLN A 816 22.64 -51.38 8.31
CA GLN A 816 22.36 -49.94 8.34
C GLN A 816 20.87 -49.69 8.10
N VAL A 817 20.33 -48.64 8.73
CA VAL A 817 19.00 -48.08 8.42
C VAL A 817 19.17 -46.57 8.24
N SER A 818 18.55 -46.00 7.21
CA SER A 818 18.77 -44.65 6.70
C SER A 818 17.45 -43.98 6.31
N GLY A 819 17.33 -42.69 6.59
CA GLY A 819 16.31 -41.83 5.99
C GLY A 819 14.87 -42.27 6.21
N LEU A 820 14.55 -42.94 7.32
CA LEU A 820 13.19 -43.40 7.62
C LEU A 820 12.21 -42.22 7.68
N TYR A 821 11.20 -42.29 6.82
CA TYR A 821 10.05 -41.42 6.78
C TYR A 821 8.78 -42.22 7.09
N TYR A 822 7.92 -41.71 7.97
CA TYR A 822 6.59 -42.25 8.23
C TYR A 822 5.59 -41.13 8.51
N ASN A 823 4.58 -40.96 7.65
CA ASN A 823 3.47 -40.01 7.83
C ASN A 823 3.87 -38.57 8.22
N GLY A 824 5.00 -38.07 7.72
CA GLY A 824 5.56 -36.75 8.04
C GLY A 824 6.78 -36.80 8.98
N LEU A 825 6.89 -37.83 9.83
CA LEU A 825 7.97 -37.97 10.80
C LEU A 825 9.24 -38.55 10.16
N LYS A 826 10.38 -37.86 10.36
CA LYS A 826 11.71 -38.34 10.00
C LYS A 826 12.40 -38.95 11.22
N VAL A 827 11.96 -40.13 11.64
CA VAL A 827 12.25 -40.67 12.99
C VAL A 827 13.75 -40.82 13.30
N LEU A 828 14.59 -41.10 12.29
CA LEU A 828 16.05 -41.17 12.48
C LEU A 828 16.71 -39.79 12.65
N ALA A 829 16.12 -38.71 12.12
CA ALA A 829 16.59 -37.35 12.38
C ALA A 829 16.27 -36.94 13.83
N LEU A 830 15.02 -37.16 14.27
CA LEU A 830 14.60 -36.96 15.67
C LEU A 830 15.47 -37.75 16.67
N ALA A 831 15.89 -38.97 16.30
CA ALA A 831 16.81 -39.78 17.11
C ALA A 831 18.23 -39.19 17.22
N ALA A 832 18.72 -38.50 16.18
CA ALA A 832 20.02 -37.84 16.18
C ALA A 832 19.97 -36.47 16.86
N GLU A 833 18.85 -35.76 16.72
CA GLU A 833 18.54 -34.48 17.37
C GLU A 833 18.19 -34.64 18.87
N SER A 834 18.09 -35.88 19.36
CA SER A 834 17.76 -36.25 20.76
C SER A 834 16.37 -35.79 21.22
N ASP A 835 15.36 -35.92 20.35
CA ASP A 835 13.95 -35.65 20.64
C ASP A 835 13.47 -36.42 21.89
N PRO A 836 12.76 -35.77 22.84
CA PRO A 836 12.36 -36.38 24.12
C PRO A 836 11.37 -37.55 24.00
N ASN A 837 10.70 -37.68 22.86
CA ASN A 837 9.78 -38.79 22.55
C ASN A 837 10.52 -40.01 21.97
N VAL A 838 11.79 -39.87 21.61
CA VAL A 838 12.64 -40.95 21.09
C VAL A 838 13.48 -41.56 22.21
N ARG A 839 13.52 -42.90 22.24
CA ARG A 839 14.42 -43.68 23.10
C ARG A 839 15.26 -44.63 22.27
N THR A 840 16.53 -44.80 22.64
CA THR A 840 17.46 -45.70 21.95
C THR A 840 18.03 -46.73 22.92
N GLU A 841 18.14 -47.99 22.49
CA GLU A 841 18.60 -49.11 23.30
C GLU A 841 19.50 -50.06 22.52
N GLY A 842 20.54 -50.60 23.17
CA GLY A 842 21.44 -51.61 22.57
C GLY A 842 22.59 -51.01 21.76
N HIS A 843 23.19 -51.82 20.88
CA HIS A 843 24.40 -51.42 20.14
C HIS A 843 24.05 -50.64 18.87
N LEU A 844 23.76 -49.35 19.04
CA LEU A 844 23.40 -48.40 18.00
C LEU A 844 24.56 -47.41 17.75
N ARG A 845 24.84 -47.04 16.49
CA ARG A 845 25.83 -45.99 16.15
C ARG A 845 25.37 -45.10 15.00
N LEU A 846 25.37 -43.78 15.21
CA LEU A 846 25.14 -42.79 14.15
C LEU A 846 26.28 -42.78 13.13
N VAL A 847 25.96 -42.52 11.85
CA VAL A 847 26.93 -42.35 10.76
C VAL A 847 26.99 -40.87 10.39
N GLY A 848 28.11 -40.21 10.67
CA GLY A 848 28.34 -38.80 10.34
C GLY A 848 29.37 -38.14 11.25
N GLU A 849 29.34 -38.47 12.55
CA GLU A 849 30.35 -37.99 13.50
C GLU A 849 31.71 -38.67 13.31
N GLY A 850 32.76 -37.87 13.13
CA GLY A 850 34.12 -38.25 13.50
C GLY A 850 34.27 -38.23 15.02
N PRO A 851 35.28 -38.91 15.60
CA PRO A 851 35.44 -38.98 17.05
C PRO A 851 35.69 -37.59 17.65
N SER A 852 34.85 -37.19 18.60
CA SER A 852 35.03 -35.97 19.41
C SER A 852 36.24 -36.13 20.34
N VAL A 853 37.43 -35.79 19.83
CA VAL A 853 38.70 -35.85 20.56
C VAL A 853 38.74 -34.75 21.64
N LEU A 854 38.25 -35.08 22.83
CA LEU A 854 38.60 -34.36 24.06
C LEU A 854 40.04 -34.71 24.46
N LEU A 855 40.99 -33.94 23.92
CA LEU A 855 42.39 -33.98 24.32
C LEU A 855 42.58 -33.30 25.68
N SER A 856 42.54 -34.08 26.76
CA SER A 856 43.44 -33.87 27.89
C SER A 856 44.57 -34.91 27.81
N ALA A 857 45.77 -34.54 28.26
CA ALA A 857 46.99 -35.19 27.81
C ALA A 857 47.41 -36.39 28.66
N GLU A 858 47.97 -37.41 28.00
CA GLU A 858 49.16 -38.09 28.52
C GLU A 858 50.05 -38.62 27.37
N THR A 859 51.35 -38.72 27.62
CA THR A 859 52.37 -38.97 26.59
C THR A 859 52.83 -40.42 26.53
N THR A 860 52.93 -40.98 25.31
CA THR A 860 54.07 -41.83 24.89
C THR A 860 54.06 -41.99 23.37
N ALA A 861 55.16 -42.50 22.78
CA ALA A 861 55.37 -42.54 21.33
C ALA A 861 55.85 -43.92 20.86
N THR A 862 55.48 -44.32 19.63
CA THR A 862 56.34 -45.10 18.70
C THR A 862 55.77 -45.18 17.26
N THR A 863 56.45 -44.50 16.32
CA THR A 863 56.99 -44.98 15.01
C THR A 863 56.24 -45.95 14.06
N LEU A 864 56.57 -45.78 12.76
CA LEU A 864 56.33 -46.62 11.55
C LEU A 864 55.00 -46.35 10.82
N LEU A 865 54.95 -45.91 9.55
CA LEU A 865 55.50 -46.42 8.25
C LEU A 865 54.67 -47.61 7.68
N ALA A 866 54.27 -47.65 6.39
CA ALA A 866 54.44 -46.70 5.26
C ALA A 866 53.39 -46.95 4.13
N ASP A 867 53.39 -46.11 3.08
CA ASP A 867 53.37 -46.41 1.61
C ASP A 867 52.49 -47.55 1.02
N MET A 868 51.96 -47.51 -0.22
CA MET A 868 52.05 -46.62 -1.40
C MET A 868 50.77 -46.86 -2.28
N ALA A 869 50.20 -45.92 -3.06
CA ALA A 869 50.60 -45.42 -4.40
C ALA A 869 50.46 -46.47 -5.55
N THR A 870 50.12 -46.17 -6.82
CA THR A 870 49.84 -44.89 -7.54
C THR A 870 49.25 -45.09 -8.96
N THR A 871 48.72 -44.01 -9.57
CA THR A 871 48.64 -43.72 -11.05
C THR A 871 47.71 -44.61 -11.91
N ILE A 872 47.26 -44.24 -13.14
CA ILE A 872 47.80 -43.44 -14.28
C ILE A 872 46.65 -42.57 -14.88
N MET A 873 46.79 -41.23 -15.02
CA MET A 873 47.05 -40.41 -16.26
C MET A 873 46.12 -40.69 -17.47
N GLU A 874 45.65 -39.75 -18.32
CA GLU A 874 45.76 -38.27 -18.49
C GLU A 874 44.51 -37.82 -19.34
N THR A 875 44.05 -36.57 -19.46
CA THR A 875 44.71 -35.34 -19.98
C THR A 875 43.83 -34.08 -19.73
N THR A 876 44.34 -32.87 -20.04
CA THR A 876 43.73 -31.51 -19.91
C THR A 876 42.48 -31.23 -20.79
N THR A 877 41.66 -30.16 -20.62
CA THR A 877 42.06 -28.74 -20.43
C THR A 877 40.98 -27.79 -19.82
N THR A 878 41.37 -27.06 -18.75
CA THR A 878 40.92 -25.72 -18.27
C THR A 878 39.45 -25.31 -18.06
N MET A 879 39.16 -24.85 -16.84
CA MET A 879 38.60 -23.50 -16.56
C MET A 879 39.34 -22.86 -15.37
N ALA A 880 39.15 -21.56 -15.11
CA ALA A 880 40.10 -20.71 -14.38
C ALA A 880 39.86 -20.55 -12.86
N THR A 881 40.91 -20.15 -12.14
CA THR A 881 40.96 -19.94 -10.68
C THR A 881 40.79 -18.48 -10.24
N THR A 882 40.23 -18.26 -9.05
CA THR A 882 40.47 -17.05 -8.23
C THR A 882 40.79 -17.43 -6.79
N THR A 883 41.73 -16.74 -6.13
CA THR A 883 42.24 -17.14 -4.80
C THR A 883 42.61 -15.98 -3.87
N THR A 884 41.81 -15.77 -2.82
CA THR A 884 42.19 -15.12 -1.54
C THR A 884 42.50 -13.59 -1.59
N ARG A 885 42.66 -12.82 -0.49
CA ARG A 885 42.92 -13.16 0.92
C ARG A 885 42.58 -12.03 1.95
N ARG A 886 42.02 -12.45 3.11
CA ARG A 886 42.18 -11.89 4.49
C ARG A 886 41.67 -10.48 4.91
N GLY A 887 40.91 -10.50 6.01
CA GLY A 887 40.88 -9.47 7.07
C GLY A 887 39.46 -8.96 7.41
N ARG A 888 39.06 -8.77 8.67
CA ARG A 888 39.68 -9.07 9.98
C ARG A 888 38.60 -8.94 11.08
N SER A 889 38.38 -9.96 11.92
CA SER A 889 37.47 -9.87 13.07
C SER A 889 38.24 -9.80 14.40
N PRO A 890 37.65 -9.14 15.42
CA PRO A 890 37.71 -9.72 16.77
C PRO A 890 36.44 -9.46 17.62
N THR A 891 35.93 -10.54 18.26
CA THR A 891 35.63 -10.68 19.71
C THR A 891 34.63 -9.76 20.43
N LEU A 892 33.87 -10.18 21.47
CA LEU A 892 33.50 -11.48 22.08
C LEU A 892 32.49 -11.21 23.24
N ARG A 893 31.93 -12.29 23.84
CA ARG A 893 31.23 -12.33 25.15
C ARG A 893 29.86 -11.66 25.23
N ASP A 894 28.95 -11.97 26.16
CA ASP A 894 28.60 -13.14 27.01
C ASP A 894 27.30 -12.67 27.77
N SER A 895 26.39 -13.47 28.32
CA SER A 895 26.02 -14.89 28.20
C SER A 895 24.76 -15.13 29.06
N THR A 896 23.94 -16.15 28.76
CA THR A 896 22.96 -16.81 29.69
C THR A 896 21.81 -15.97 30.32
N THR A 897 20.62 -16.47 30.66
CA THR A 897 19.84 -17.71 30.41
C THR A 897 18.42 -17.49 30.96
N GLN A 898 17.36 -17.98 30.27
CA GLN A 898 16.41 -19.00 30.78
C GLN A 898 15.24 -19.19 29.80
N ASN A 899 14.63 -20.38 29.81
CA ASN A 899 13.58 -20.82 28.87
C ASN A 899 12.20 -20.69 29.50
N THR A 900 11.16 -20.60 28.66
CA THR A 900 10.06 -21.60 28.64
C THR A 900 9.43 -21.64 27.24
N ASP A 901 8.84 -22.78 26.93
CA ASP A 901 8.16 -23.17 25.68
C ASP A 901 6.78 -22.44 25.53
N ASP A 902 5.93 -22.63 24.52
CA ASP A 902 5.67 -23.82 23.68
C ASP A 902 4.94 -23.49 22.33
N LEU A 903 4.42 -24.50 21.63
CA LEU A 903 4.13 -24.54 20.19
C LEU A 903 2.63 -24.61 19.79
N LEU A 904 2.33 -24.21 18.54
CA LEU A 904 1.23 -24.65 17.62
C LEU A 904 -0.27 -24.18 17.74
N VAL A 905 -0.73 -23.61 16.60
CA VAL A 905 -1.96 -23.95 15.80
C VAL A 905 -3.40 -23.58 16.28
N ALA A 906 -3.88 -22.45 15.75
CA ALA A 906 -5.16 -22.16 15.06
C ALA A 906 -6.51 -22.86 15.42
N SER A 907 -7.58 -22.05 15.61
CA SER A 907 -8.71 -21.88 14.63
C SER A 907 -9.87 -20.97 15.13
N ALA A 908 -10.69 -20.46 14.18
CA ALA A 908 -12.09 -19.97 14.29
C ALA A 908 -12.45 -18.59 14.93
N GLU A 909 -12.49 -17.57 14.05
CA GLU A 909 -13.62 -16.62 13.77
C GLU A 909 -14.39 -15.81 14.87
N CYS A 910 -14.17 -14.47 14.85
CA CYS A 910 -15.18 -13.38 14.84
C CYS A 910 -16.00 -13.02 16.12
N PRO A 911 -16.55 -11.77 16.27
CA PRO A 911 -16.40 -10.52 15.47
C PRO A 911 -16.10 -9.23 16.32
N SER A 912 -16.18 -8.07 15.64
CA SER A 912 -16.50 -6.68 16.12
C SER A 912 -15.53 -5.85 16.99
N ASP A 913 -15.08 -4.75 16.36
CA ASP A 913 -15.11 -3.34 16.82
C ASP A 913 -14.03 -2.70 17.74
N ASP A 914 -13.85 -1.39 17.46
CA ASP A 914 -13.24 -0.25 18.18
C ASP A 914 -11.71 -0.04 18.36
N GLU A 915 -11.24 1.05 17.70
CA GLU A 915 -10.38 2.16 18.15
C GLU A 915 -8.88 1.99 18.54
N ASP A 916 -8.03 2.67 17.74
CA ASP A 916 -6.90 3.54 18.10
C ASP A 916 -6.02 3.26 19.34
N LEU A 917 -4.78 2.80 19.08
CA LEU A 917 -3.58 3.20 19.83
C LEU A 917 -2.36 3.34 18.89
N GLU A 918 -1.84 4.55 18.71
CA GLU A 918 -0.47 4.78 18.24
C GLU A 918 0.53 4.56 19.39
N GLU A 919 1.58 3.75 19.19
CA GLU A 919 2.71 3.65 20.13
C GLU A 919 3.98 4.27 19.54
N CYS A 920 4.65 5.12 20.32
CA CYS A 920 5.95 5.72 19.98
C CYS A 920 7.08 4.69 20.22
N GLU A 921 8.20 4.66 19.50
CA GLU A 921 9.31 5.64 19.48
C GLU A 921 10.39 5.13 18.46
N PRO A 922 11.57 5.77 18.23
CA PRO A 922 12.14 6.94 18.90
C PRO A 922 12.47 8.13 17.98
N SER A 923 12.89 9.23 18.61
CA SER A 923 13.15 10.49 17.92
C SER A 923 14.57 10.65 17.35
N THR A 924 14.67 11.23 16.14
CA THR A 924 15.86 11.96 15.67
C THR A 924 15.43 13.39 15.33
N GLY A 925 16.00 14.36 16.04
CA GLY A 925 15.50 15.74 16.10
C GLY A 925 15.77 16.60 14.86
N TRP A 926 14.99 17.68 14.73
CA TRP A 926 15.15 18.72 13.72
C TRP A 926 15.15 20.09 14.40
N THR A 927 16.00 21.01 13.95
CA THR A 927 16.10 22.38 14.51
C THR A 927 16.22 23.37 13.37
N LEU A 928 15.44 24.46 13.40
CA LEU A 928 15.60 25.57 12.46
C LEU A 928 16.78 26.43 12.90
N VAL A 929 17.76 26.63 12.01
CA VAL A 929 19.02 27.33 12.29
C VAL A 929 19.35 28.25 11.13
N ILE A 930 19.82 29.46 11.44
CA ILE A 930 20.33 30.45 10.47
C ILE A 930 21.84 30.59 10.72
N LEU A 931 22.67 30.39 9.68
CA LEU A 931 24.13 30.36 9.77
C LEU A 931 24.79 30.72 8.44
N MET A 932 25.94 31.42 8.50
CA MET A 932 27.24 31.16 7.84
C MET A 932 28.10 32.44 7.96
N GLY A 933 29.37 32.44 8.40
CA GLY A 933 30.19 31.41 9.03
C GLY A 933 31.70 31.76 9.01
N GLY A 934 32.43 31.67 10.15
CA GLY A 934 33.87 31.99 10.18
C GLY A 934 34.63 31.82 11.51
N GLN A 935 35.37 30.72 11.64
CA GLN A 935 36.50 30.43 12.57
C GLN A 935 36.40 30.60 14.12
N ALA A 936 36.59 29.44 14.79
CA ALA A 936 37.50 29.17 15.93
C ALA A 936 37.11 29.35 17.44
N LYS A 937 37.26 28.21 18.16
CA LYS A 937 37.69 27.99 19.58
C LYS A 937 36.72 28.10 20.80
N THR A 938 36.48 26.90 21.37
CA THR A 938 36.61 26.48 22.81
C THR A 938 35.52 26.68 23.91
N ARG A 939 35.11 25.52 24.49
CA ARG A 939 34.93 25.16 25.94
C ARG A 939 33.63 25.44 26.75
N THR A 940 33.10 24.36 27.36
CA THR A 940 32.46 24.21 28.73
C THR A 940 31.12 24.95 29.04
N THR A 941 30.18 24.51 29.91
CA THR A 941 29.96 23.29 30.77
C THR A 941 28.50 23.14 31.27
N ALA A 942 28.04 21.89 31.44
CA ALA A 942 27.10 21.29 32.44
C ALA A 942 25.94 22.06 33.15
N GLY A 943 24.77 21.39 33.33
CA GLY A 943 23.72 21.79 34.30
C GLY A 943 22.42 20.94 34.34
N LEU A 944 22.19 20.19 35.43
CA LEU A 944 20.96 19.47 35.88
C LEU A 944 20.93 19.56 37.44
N PRO A 945 19.98 19.00 38.26
CA PRO A 945 18.76 18.19 38.02
C PRO A 945 17.51 18.55 38.90
N ARG A 946 16.38 17.80 38.82
CA ARG A 946 15.72 16.99 39.92
C ARG A 946 14.23 16.61 39.67
N ARG A 947 13.60 15.84 40.59
CA ARG A 947 12.49 14.87 40.41
C ARG A 947 11.69 14.58 41.71
N ILE A 948 10.35 14.39 41.65
CA ILE A 948 9.44 13.66 42.60
C ILE A 948 7.95 13.84 42.13
N GLN A 949 6.92 12.97 42.23
CA GLN A 949 6.70 11.50 42.46
C GLN A 949 5.87 11.07 43.72
N ILE A 950 5.01 10.03 43.58
CA ILE A 950 4.28 9.17 44.59
C ILE A 950 2.78 9.50 44.92
N GLY A 951 1.86 8.50 44.78
CA GLY A 951 0.75 8.21 45.74
C GLY A 951 -0.75 8.05 45.29
N PRO A 952 -1.37 6.84 45.31
CA PRO A 952 -2.83 6.53 45.11
C PRO A 952 -3.51 6.03 46.45
N PRO A 953 -4.65 5.25 46.57
CA PRO A 953 -5.67 4.62 45.65
C PRO A 953 -7.18 4.61 46.17
N THR A 954 -7.99 3.58 45.81
CA THR A 954 -9.24 2.96 46.44
C THR A 954 -10.71 3.17 45.93
N ALA A 955 -11.16 2.30 45.00
CA ALA A 955 -12.29 1.31 44.99
C ALA A 955 -13.80 1.54 45.42
N GLY A 956 -14.76 1.04 44.58
CA GLY A 956 -16.12 0.49 44.96
C GLY A 956 -17.36 0.95 44.10
N LEU A 957 -18.58 0.34 44.09
CA LEU A 957 -19.06 -1.09 44.02
C LEU A 957 -20.63 -1.24 43.88
N CYS A 958 -21.16 -2.34 43.29
CA CYS A 958 -22.58 -2.88 43.32
C CYS A 958 -23.77 -2.08 42.67
N SER A 959 -24.97 -2.61 42.29
CA SER A 959 -25.52 -3.98 41.95
C SER A 959 -27.04 -4.02 41.54
N GLY A 960 -27.50 -4.93 40.64
CA GLY A 960 -28.92 -5.43 40.48
C GLY A 960 -29.83 -4.76 39.39
N THR A 961 -30.95 -5.30 38.83
CA THR A 961 -31.71 -6.61 38.84
C THR A 961 -32.71 -6.73 37.63
N GLY A 962 -33.18 -7.94 37.21
CA GLY A 962 -34.23 -8.20 36.16
C GLY A 962 -35.66 -8.48 36.70
N PRO A 963 -36.61 -9.30 36.09
CA PRO A 963 -36.59 -10.14 34.84
C PRO A 963 -37.96 -10.30 34.03
N GLY A 964 -38.06 -11.19 33.01
CA GLY A 964 -39.31 -11.84 32.44
C GLY A 964 -39.55 -11.73 30.90
N LEU A 965 -39.52 -12.79 30.05
CA LEU A 965 -40.52 -13.85 29.68
C LEU A 965 -41.78 -13.32 28.90
N ILE A 966 -42.28 -13.83 27.75
CA ILE A 966 -42.84 -15.17 27.33
C ILE A 966 -42.92 -15.30 25.75
N GLY A 967 -43.14 -16.49 25.14
CA GLY A 967 -43.53 -16.75 23.70
C GLY A 967 -44.66 -17.82 23.58
N PRO A 968 -44.92 -18.59 22.47
CA PRO A 968 -44.43 -18.61 21.05
C PRO A 968 -45.58 -18.86 19.98
N GLU A 969 -45.32 -19.64 18.89
CA GLU A 969 -46.26 -20.24 17.86
C GLU A 969 -46.85 -19.37 16.70
N VAL A 970 -47.33 -19.83 15.51
CA VAL A 970 -47.15 -21.04 14.63
C VAL A 970 -47.58 -20.76 13.14
N SER A 971 -46.96 -21.48 12.20
CA SER A 971 -47.11 -21.74 10.73
C SER A 971 -48.38 -21.46 9.84
N ILE A 972 -48.17 -21.60 8.49
CA ILE A 972 -49.12 -21.80 7.33
C ILE A 972 -49.73 -20.49 6.72
N GLY A 973 -49.90 -20.27 5.40
CA GLY A 973 -49.44 -20.98 4.18
C GLY A 973 -50.29 -20.69 2.88
N GLY A 974 -49.67 -20.73 1.68
CA GLY A 974 -50.33 -20.61 0.33
C GLY A 974 -50.52 -19.17 -0.22
N GLY A 975 -50.74 -18.91 -1.53
CA GLY A 975 -50.65 -19.76 -2.73
C GLY A 975 -51.34 -19.16 -4.01
N GLY A 976 -50.62 -19.08 -5.16
CA GLY A 976 -51.14 -18.70 -6.49
C GLY A 976 -51.17 -17.18 -6.83
N GLY A 977 -51.18 -16.72 -8.09
CA GLY A 977 -51.02 -17.45 -9.37
C GLY A 977 -51.06 -16.59 -10.66
N LEU A 978 -50.21 -16.95 -11.63
CA LEU A 978 -50.26 -16.82 -13.12
C LEU A 978 -51.23 -15.85 -13.85
N ARG A 979 -50.65 -14.91 -14.65
CA ARG A 979 -50.82 -14.63 -16.13
C ARG A 979 -50.18 -13.26 -16.47
N GLU A 980 -49.44 -13.04 -17.57
CA GLU A 980 -49.80 -13.03 -19.02
C GLU A 980 -50.84 -11.94 -19.38
N THR A 981 -50.72 -11.11 -20.44
CA THR A 981 -49.97 -11.23 -21.73
C THR A 981 -49.83 -9.86 -22.46
N VAL A 982 -48.81 -9.71 -23.33
CA VAL A 982 -48.83 -8.98 -24.66
C VAL A 982 -49.15 -7.45 -24.74
N ALA A 983 -48.54 -6.61 -25.60
CA ALA A 983 -47.25 -6.63 -26.34
C ALA A 983 -46.97 -5.28 -27.06
N ALA A 984 -45.74 -5.17 -27.61
CA ALA A 984 -45.36 -4.53 -28.89
C ALA A 984 -45.22 -2.99 -29.05
N ARG A 985 -43.99 -2.64 -29.48
CA ARG A 985 -43.56 -1.56 -30.41
C ARG A 985 -43.81 -0.08 -30.04
N GLY A 986 -42.68 0.61 -29.89
CA GLY A 986 -42.46 2.05 -30.06
C GLY A 986 -41.00 2.24 -30.41
#